data_AF-A0A1V6SE29-F1
#
_entry.id   AF-A0A1V6SE29-F1
#
_cell.length_a   1.000
_cell.length_b   1.000
_cell.length_c   1.000
_cell.angle_alpha   90.00
_cell.angle_beta   90.00
_cell.angle_gamma   90.00
#
_symmetry.space_group_name_H-M   'P 1'
#
loop_
_entity.id
_entity.type
_entity.pdbx_description
1 polymer ?
#
loop_
_entity_poly.entity_id
_entity_poly.type
_entity_poly.pdbx_seq_one_letter_code
_entity_poly.pdbx_strand_id
1 'polypeptide(L)'
;MLSLWAGAIFLCGYIVFHGVSSPLSPIPGPWYTRFTSLWLKYQEFTANRRESIHRLHKIYGPVVRLGPNEVSFTSLDAIKEIYASGGSGYDKTEYYDLFRQFKIKTMFSTLLKDEHSKRKRIFADRYAMTNIMKEKSMAGIRERAMTFVSKCDEAGQKSVDVYSLLHCYALDCVTHFMFSPGGLRSLNVAEDFDIMHELTYHQSLQKNLLEYYLPLLAPYFPKFLHARSSPKANQYVKDMAAQIELDSHSLMEKLKRKESNLQLMQAAAECKDHMAAGIDTTGDGLCFLMWELSRPQSLCFQHSLYKELIAAPADAPLDSYVYLDAVIKEALRCAPPIPMSLPRYVPAGGREIDGFIIPEHTIVSCQPYSVHRMNESVFPEPDRFNPDRLALVEMKTLLREVYSRYRTTVASDMTASMKLDDQIISSRPKGQSCTLPHTNPNTTHQNPPPKSNMTIKPDQSNCRFSKRISFRWITEPAEETTDTIVMSVKDWYVDLRIETATGKIDWAIAGQRIVESQDPLRVTFSHELDSHDAFESIDCGTFVPLPNGDDLEMGSMPRYDLPGAPDKEYEEVWRELPFKEGPEGPNKGLSWILESDDGDLDNEEGEVTITKTFIGRIWGTYLALSQTQTHTREKSPSGDLVVKKSGADVSARREEWESGWNEKYSVGEAAGALPSMVVGFDAEGEGSWKVPGEKVEVQGKTYVVRAFEQI
;
A
#
# COMPACT_ATOMS: atom_id res chain seq x y z
N MET A 1 -56.85 -4.45 2.36
CA MET A 1 -56.19 -5.77 2.29
C MET A 1 -55.58 -6.00 0.91
N LEU A 2 -56.36 -6.14 -0.18
CA LEU A 2 -55.84 -6.33 -1.54
C LEU A 2 -54.87 -5.22 -2.03
N SER A 3 -55.15 -3.96 -1.69
CA SER A 3 -54.28 -2.82 -2.01
C SER A 3 -52.92 -2.86 -1.29
N LEU A 4 -52.89 -3.37 -0.05
CA LEU A 4 -51.66 -3.54 0.72
C LEU A 4 -50.81 -4.68 0.16
N TRP A 5 -51.45 -5.79 -0.25
CA TRP A 5 -50.76 -6.90 -0.91
C TRP A 5 -50.19 -6.51 -2.28
N ALA A 6 -50.97 -5.79 -3.09
CA ALA A 6 -50.49 -5.28 -4.38
C ALA A 6 -49.31 -4.30 -4.21
N GLY A 7 -49.39 -3.40 -3.22
CA GLY A 7 -48.29 -2.50 -2.88
C GLY A 7 -47.04 -3.24 -2.39
N ALA A 8 -47.19 -4.26 -1.55
CA ALA A 8 -46.08 -5.08 -1.07
C ALA A 8 -45.42 -5.88 -2.20
N ILE A 9 -46.20 -6.47 -3.12
CA ILE A 9 -45.69 -7.19 -4.30
C ILE A 9 -44.93 -6.24 -5.22
N PHE A 10 -45.49 -5.06 -5.49
CA PHE A 10 -44.81 -4.03 -6.29
C PHE A 10 -43.49 -3.59 -5.65
N LEU A 11 -43.48 -3.33 -4.35
CA LEU A 11 -42.28 -2.95 -3.61
C LEU A 11 -41.23 -4.07 -3.62
N CYS A 12 -41.63 -5.33 -3.42
CA CYS A 12 -40.72 -6.46 -3.50
C CYS A 12 -40.14 -6.63 -4.91
N GLY A 13 -40.98 -6.53 -5.94
CA GLY A 13 -40.55 -6.57 -7.34
C GLY A 13 -39.58 -5.43 -7.66
N TYR A 14 -39.85 -4.22 -7.17
CA TYR A 14 -38.98 -3.05 -7.31
C TYR A 14 -37.62 -3.27 -6.64
N ILE A 15 -37.58 -3.76 -5.39
CA ILE A 15 -36.33 -4.04 -4.67
C ILE A 15 -35.52 -5.13 -5.38
N VAL A 16 -36.17 -6.22 -5.81
CA VAL A 16 -35.50 -7.30 -6.53
C VAL A 16 -34.93 -6.78 -7.85
N PHE A 17 -35.73 -6.07 -8.64
CA PHE A 17 -35.31 -5.50 -9.91
C PHE A 17 -34.12 -4.55 -9.74
N HIS A 18 -34.20 -3.60 -8.80
CA HIS A 18 -33.09 -2.68 -8.53
C HIS A 18 -31.85 -3.38 -8.00
N GLY A 19 -31.98 -4.43 -7.18
CA GLY A 19 -30.84 -5.15 -6.65
C GLY A 19 -30.10 -6.00 -7.69
N VAL A 20 -30.82 -6.60 -8.64
CA VAL A 20 -30.21 -7.41 -9.71
C VAL A 20 -29.73 -6.58 -10.90
N SER A 21 -30.40 -5.48 -11.20
CA SER A 21 -30.02 -4.56 -12.29
C SER A 21 -29.08 -3.44 -11.85
N SER A 22 -28.70 -3.40 -10.56
CA SER A 22 -27.80 -2.38 -10.04
C SER A 22 -26.44 -2.44 -10.75
N PRO A 23 -25.86 -1.28 -11.12
CA PRO A 23 -24.49 -1.20 -11.61
C PRO A 23 -23.46 -1.66 -10.56
N LEU A 24 -23.83 -1.70 -9.27
CA LEU A 24 -22.99 -2.24 -8.19
C LEU A 24 -23.13 -3.77 -8.04
N SER A 25 -23.99 -4.42 -8.83
CA SER A 25 -24.20 -5.87 -8.76
C SER A 25 -22.96 -6.73 -9.08
N PRO A 26 -22.00 -6.31 -9.93
CA PRO A 26 -20.76 -7.07 -10.18
C PRO A 26 -19.79 -7.05 -9.00
N ILE A 27 -19.89 -6.04 -8.13
CA ILE A 27 -18.96 -5.86 -7.01
C ILE A 27 -19.10 -7.04 -6.01
N PRO A 28 -17.98 -7.64 -5.56
CA PRO A 28 -18.00 -8.73 -4.59
C PRO A 28 -18.68 -8.34 -3.27
N GLY A 29 -19.39 -9.28 -2.64
CA GLY A 29 -20.02 -9.06 -1.34
C GLY A 29 -21.21 -9.98 -1.11
N PRO A 30 -21.75 -10.04 0.12
CA PRO A 30 -22.87 -10.93 0.43
C PRO A 30 -24.09 -10.65 -0.46
N TRP A 31 -24.80 -11.69 -0.87
CA TRP A 31 -25.91 -11.55 -1.83
C TRP A 31 -26.99 -10.56 -1.36
N TYR A 32 -27.25 -10.50 -0.04
CA TYR A 32 -28.27 -9.62 0.55
C TYR A 32 -27.90 -8.14 0.46
N THR A 33 -26.61 -7.79 0.31
CA THR A 33 -26.18 -6.39 0.18
C THR A 33 -26.60 -5.77 -1.14
N ARG A 34 -27.02 -6.57 -2.12
CA ARG A 34 -27.69 -6.08 -3.34
C ARG A 34 -29.04 -5.42 -3.06
N PHE A 35 -29.73 -5.90 -2.03
CA PHE A 35 -31.14 -5.56 -1.78
C PHE A 35 -31.34 -4.69 -0.55
N THR A 36 -30.44 -4.76 0.44
CA THR A 36 -30.63 -4.07 1.70
C THR A 36 -29.32 -3.70 2.41
N SER A 37 -29.34 -2.55 3.09
CA SER A 37 -28.28 -2.12 4.03
C SER A 37 -28.63 -2.41 5.49
N LEU A 38 -29.75 -3.09 5.77
CA LEU A 38 -30.22 -3.34 7.14
C LEU A 38 -29.21 -4.13 7.98
N TRP A 39 -28.53 -5.10 7.38
CA TRP A 39 -27.50 -5.86 8.07
C TRP A 39 -26.36 -4.96 8.53
N LEU A 40 -25.87 -4.07 7.66
CA LEU A 40 -24.78 -3.15 7.99
C LEU A 40 -25.18 -2.19 9.12
N LYS A 41 -26.40 -1.65 9.05
CA LYS A 41 -26.99 -0.81 10.11
C LYS A 41 -27.08 -1.57 11.43
N TYR A 42 -27.50 -2.84 11.42
CA TYR A 42 -27.51 -3.69 12.61
C TYR A 42 -26.10 -3.87 13.20
N GLN A 43 -25.07 -4.08 12.36
CA GLN A 43 -23.69 -4.15 12.84
C GLN A 43 -23.23 -2.82 13.46
N GLU A 44 -23.70 -1.68 12.95
CA GLU A 44 -23.40 -0.36 13.52
C GLU A 44 -24.09 -0.15 14.87
N PHE A 45 -25.38 -0.48 14.98
CA PHE A 45 -26.13 -0.43 16.24
C PHE A 45 -25.59 -1.39 17.30
N THR A 46 -24.87 -2.45 16.94
CA THR A 46 -24.24 -3.39 17.87
C THR A 46 -22.74 -3.18 18.04
N ALA A 47 -22.18 -2.09 17.50
CA ALA A 47 -20.75 -1.74 17.55
C ALA A 47 -19.80 -2.77 16.90
N ASN A 48 -20.31 -3.61 16.00
CA ASN A 48 -19.57 -4.66 15.27
C ASN A 48 -19.24 -4.30 13.82
N ARG A 49 -19.61 -3.10 13.35
CA ARG A 49 -19.43 -2.67 11.95
C ARG A 49 -18.00 -2.84 11.45
N ARG A 50 -17.01 -2.33 12.19
CA ARG A 50 -15.57 -2.40 11.85
C ARG A 50 -15.13 -3.84 11.56
N GLU A 51 -15.38 -4.76 12.49
CA GLU A 51 -14.93 -6.14 12.34
C GLU A 51 -15.70 -6.88 11.26
N SER A 52 -16.99 -6.59 11.14
CA SER A 52 -17.82 -7.18 10.09
C SER A 52 -17.32 -6.79 8.71
N ILE A 53 -17.01 -5.50 8.48
CA ILE A 53 -16.44 -5.04 7.22
C ILE A 53 -15.06 -5.67 6.98
N HIS A 54 -14.20 -5.74 8.01
CA HIS A 54 -12.88 -6.37 7.85
C HIS A 54 -12.99 -7.86 7.49
N ARG A 55 -13.92 -8.59 8.12
CA ARG A 55 -14.20 -9.99 7.78
C ARG A 55 -14.67 -10.13 6.35
N LEU A 56 -15.50 -9.21 5.86
CA LEU A 56 -15.91 -9.22 4.46
C LEU A 56 -14.71 -9.00 3.53
N HIS A 57 -13.81 -8.07 3.84
CA HIS A 57 -12.58 -7.90 3.06
C HIS A 57 -11.70 -9.15 3.05
N LYS A 58 -11.60 -9.88 4.17
CA LYS A 58 -10.89 -11.17 4.21
C LYS A 58 -11.52 -12.25 3.32
N ILE A 59 -12.82 -12.17 3.03
CA ILE A 59 -13.55 -13.16 2.21
C ILE A 59 -13.61 -12.75 0.74
N TYR A 60 -13.88 -11.46 0.48
CA TYR A 60 -14.22 -10.93 -0.84
C TYR A 60 -13.09 -10.11 -1.48
N GLY A 61 -12.00 -9.88 -0.75
CA GLY A 61 -10.83 -9.14 -1.24
C GLY A 61 -10.89 -7.63 -0.98
N PRO A 62 -10.11 -6.84 -1.73
CA PRO A 62 -9.91 -5.41 -1.45
C PRO A 62 -11.14 -4.53 -1.74
N VAL A 63 -12.12 -5.01 -2.52
CA VAL A 63 -13.34 -4.28 -2.88
C VAL A 63 -14.58 -5.05 -2.44
N VAL A 64 -15.45 -4.43 -1.64
CA VAL A 64 -16.61 -5.10 -1.05
C VAL A 64 -17.87 -4.22 -1.08
N ARG A 65 -18.96 -4.74 -1.64
CA ARG A 65 -20.30 -4.15 -1.55
C ARG A 65 -20.90 -4.39 -0.16
N LEU A 66 -21.10 -3.31 0.57
CA LEU A 66 -21.70 -3.31 1.92
C LEU A 66 -23.22 -3.13 1.91
N GLY A 67 -23.76 -2.49 0.87
CA GLY A 67 -25.19 -2.26 0.69
C GLY A 67 -25.54 -1.89 -0.76
N PRO A 68 -26.82 -1.64 -1.07
CA PRO A 68 -27.27 -1.41 -2.44
C PRO A 68 -26.66 -0.18 -3.11
N ASN A 69 -26.11 0.74 -2.31
CA ASN A 69 -25.47 1.98 -2.75
C ASN A 69 -24.20 2.27 -1.91
N GLU A 70 -23.52 1.24 -1.40
CA GLU A 70 -22.36 1.42 -0.52
C GLU A 70 -21.26 0.37 -0.77
N VAL A 71 -20.04 0.84 -0.98
CA VAL A 71 -18.84 0.04 -1.30
C VAL A 71 -17.68 0.43 -0.39
N SER A 72 -16.92 -0.58 0.06
CA SER A 72 -15.74 -0.44 0.89
C SER A 72 -14.50 -0.89 0.13
N PHE A 73 -13.40 -0.17 0.31
CA PHE A 73 -12.12 -0.39 -0.37
C PHE A 73 -10.97 -0.48 0.64
N THR A 74 -9.91 -1.23 0.30
CA THR A 74 -8.67 -1.29 1.08
C THR A 74 -7.39 -1.08 0.28
N SER A 75 -7.47 -0.83 -1.02
CA SER A 75 -6.30 -0.56 -1.86
C SER A 75 -5.71 0.83 -1.59
N LEU A 76 -4.42 1.01 -1.93
CA LEU A 76 -3.77 2.32 -1.86
C LEU A 76 -4.37 3.31 -2.88
N ASP A 77 -4.74 2.82 -4.06
CA ASP A 77 -5.25 3.66 -5.13
C ASP A 77 -6.65 4.16 -4.83
N ALA A 78 -7.53 3.34 -4.25
CA ALA A 78 -8.81 3.79 -3.73
C ALA A 78 -8.64 4.84 -2.62
N ILE A 79 -7.63 4.72 -1.74
CA ILE A 79 -7.36 5.75 -0.71
C ILE A 79 -6.96 7.07 -1.36
N LYS A 80 -6.07 7.03 -2.36
CA LYS A 80 -5.64 8.22 -3.09
C LYS A 80 -6.81 8.88 -3.83
N GLU A 81 -7.62 8.07 -4.50
CA GLU A 81 -8.78 8.54 -5.27
C GLU A 81 -9.86 9.14 -4.35
N ILE A 82 -10.21 8.49 -3.25
CA ILE A 82 -11.31 8.93 -2.38
C ILE A 82 -10.90 10.10 -1.45
N TYR A 83 -9.64 10.11 -0.97
CA TYR A 83 -9.23 11.03 0.11
C TYR A 83 -8.10 12.00 -0.23
N ALA A 84 -7.24 11.72 -1.21
CA ALA A 84 -6.08 12.57 -1.51
C ALA A 84 -6.44 13.70 -2.48
N SER A 85 -5.55 14.71 -2.57
CA SER A 85 -5.78 15.95 -3.31
C SER A 85 -5.96 15.78 -4.83
N GLY A 86 -5.66 14.60 -5.40
CA GLY A 86 -5.87 14.25 -6.82
C GLY A 86 -7.33 13.91 -7.18
N GLY A 87 -8.14 13.41 -6.24
CA GLY A 87 -9.53 12.99 -6.46
C GLY A 87 -10.56 14.07 -6.13
N SER A 88 -10.50 15.22 -6.81
CA SER A 88 -11.02 16.49 -6.30
C SER A 88 -12.54 16.66 -6.04
N GLY A 89 -13.38 15.62 -6.12
CA GLY A 89 -14.85 15.73 -6.11
C GLY A 89 -15.64 14.96 -5.03
N TYR A 90 -14.99 14.22 -4.12
CA TYR A 90 -15.71 13.38 -3.14
C TYR A 90 -16.16 14.16 -1.91
N ASP A 91 -17.46 14.47 -1.83
CA ASP A 91 -18.04 15.13 -0.66
C ASP A 91 -18.33 14.13 0.47
N LYS A 92 -18.25 14.60 1.72
CA LYS A 92 -18.65 13.78 2.89
C LYS A 92 -20.16 13.54 2.87
N THR A 93 -20.57 12.35 3.28
CA THR A 93 -21.99 12.02 3.42
C THR A 93 -22.58 12.63 4.69
N GLU A 94 -23.91 12.66 4.77
CA GLU A 94 -24.66 13.09 5.95
C GLU A 94 -24.36 12.27 7.21
N TYR A 95 -23.64 11.15 7.11
CA TYR A 95 -23.08 10.43 8.27
C TYR A 95 -22.30 11.38 9.21
N TYR A 96 -21.61 12.38 8.64
CA TYR A 96 -20.85 13.35 9.42
C TYR A 96 -21.73 14.31 10.25
N ASP A 97 -23.05 14.33 10.03
CA ASP A 97 -23.98 15.09 10.87
C ASP A 97 -24.14 14.52 12.28
N LEU A 98 -23.74 13.25 12.50
CA LEU A 98 -23.64 12.64 13.82
C LEU A 98 -22.68 13.39 14.76
N PHE A 99 -21.77 14.19 14.20
CA PHE A 99 -20.70 14.90 14.90
C PHE A 99 -20.96 16.41 15.04
N ARG A 100 -22.18 16.89 14.75
CA ARG A 100 -22.54 18.30 14.95
C ARG A 100 -22.45 18.69 16.42
N GLN A 101 -21.87 19.85 16.70
CA GLN A 101 -21.78 20.40 18.04
C GLN A 101 -22.79 21.53 18.20
N PHE A 102 -23.60 21.51 19.26
CA PHE A 102 -24.71 22.46 19.44
C PHE A 102 -25.66 22.53 18.24
N LYS A 103 -25.84 21.40 17.52
CA LYS A 103 -26.58 21.29 16.24
C LYS A 103 -26.00 22.15 15.10
N ILE A 104 -24.78 22.67 15.26
CA ILE A 104 -24.01 23.44 14.27
C ILE A 104 -22.97 22.52 13.63
N LYS A 105 -22.82 22.60 12.30
CA LYS A 105 -21.70 21.96 11.58
C LYS A 105 -20.41 22.69 11.91
N THR A 106 -19.36 21.94 12.21
CA THR A 106 -17.98 22.37 12.46
C THR A 106 -17.11 22.04 11.25
N MET A 107 -15.81 22.31 11.30
CA MET A 107 -14.90 21.90 10.23
C MET A 107 -14.98 20.39 9.95
N PHE A 108 -14.97 19.54 10.98
CA PHE A 108 -15.06 18.09 10.80
C PHE A 108 -16.37 17.64 10.13
N SER A 109 -17.50 18.22 10.54
CA SER A 109 -18.85 17.87 10.04
C SER A 109 -19.32 18.68 8.83
N THR A 110 -18.48 19.58 8.28
CA THR A 110 -18.77 20.29 7.03
C THR A 110 -18.65 19.31 5.86
N LEU A 111 -19.72 19.20 5.07
CA LEU A 111 -19.87 18.16 4.07
C LEU A 111 -19.17 18.47 2.75
N LEU A 112 -19.44 19.67 2.23
CA LEU A 112 -18.96 20.12 0.92
C LEU A 112 -17.51 20.56 1.00
N LYS A 113 -16.70 20.10 0.04
CA LYS A 113 -15.26 20.38 -0.01
C LYS A 113 -14.90 21.87 0.00
N ASP A 114 -15.65 22.70 -0.73
CA ASP A 114 -15.36 24.14 -0.83
C ASP A 114 -15.63 24.87 0.48
N GLU A 115 -16.73 24.56 1.14
CA GLU A 115 -17.07 25.09 2.46
C GLU A 115 -16.04 24.62 3.49
N HIS A 116 -15.69 23.34 3.46
CA HIS A 116 -14.67 22.75 4.32
C HIS A 116 -13.32 23.44 4.15
N SER A 117 -12.91 23.70 2.91
CA SER A 117 -11.65 24.38 2.58
C SER A 117 -11.64 25.83 3.08
N LYS A 118 -12.74 26.58 2.88
CA LYS A 118 -12.89 27.94 3.41
C LYS A 118 -12.80 27.95 4.93
N ARG A 119 -13.46 26.99 5.59
CA ARG A 119 -13.49 26.87 7.05
C ARG A 119 -12.14 26.50 7.64
N LYS A 120 -11.44 25.51 7.07
CA LYS A 120 -10.07 25.12 7.45
C LYS A 120 -9.12 26.31 7.42
N ARG A 121 -9.20 27.17 6.40
CA ARG A 121 -8.32 28.36 6.26
C ARG A 121 -8.44 29.35 7.42
N ILE A 122 -9.57 29.40 8.13
CA ILE A 122 -9.81 30.35 9.22
C ILE A 122 -8.79 30.15 10.35
N PHE A 123 -8.41 28.91 10.64
CA PHE A 123 -7.59 28.58 11.81
C PHE A 123 -6.44 27.60 11.50
N ALA A 124 -6.19 27.25 10.23
CA ALA A 124 -5.09 26.39 9.83
C ALA A 124 -3.72 26.89 10.31
N ASP A 125 -3.53 28.21 10.43
CA ASP A 125 -2.30 28.78 10.97
C ASP A 125 -2.02 28.30 12.40
N ARG A 126 -3.05 28.13 13.23
CA ARG A 126 -2.89 27.70 14.63
C ARG A 126 -2.37 26.27 14.75
N TYR A 127 -2.65 25.44 13.75
CA TYR A 127 -2.18 24.06 13.66
C TYR A 127 -0.85 23.91 12.92
N ALA A 128 -0.27 25.00 12.40
CA ALA A 128 1.06 24.93 11.79
C ALA A 128 2.11 24.63 12.87
N MET A 129 3.06 23.72 12.59
CA MET A 129 4.12 23.35 13.52
C MET A 129 4.92 24.56 14.01
N THR A 130 5.12 25.57 13.16
CA THR A 130 5.78 26.84 13.52
C THR A 130 5.04 27.63 14.61
N ASN A 131 3.74 27.41 14.81
CA ASN A 131 2.95 27.99 15.90
C ASN A 131 2.81 27.06 17.10
N ILE A 132 2.69 25.75 16.88
CA ILE A 132 2.63 24.74 17.96
C ILE A 132 3.96 24.67 18.72
N MET A 133 5.10 24.70 18.03
CA MET A 133 6.43 24.58 18.64
C MET A 133 6.89 25.85 19.39
N LYS A 134 6.07 26.90 19.44
CA LYS A 134 6.37 28.10 20.21
C LYS A 134 6.33 27.79 21.71
N GLU A 135 7.22 28.44 22.46
CA GLU A 135 7.43 28.14 23.87
C GLU A 135 6.15 28.25 24.72
N LYS A 136 5.26 29.21 24.44
CA LYS A 136 3.99 29.33 25.19
C LYS A 136 3.09 28.09 25.07
N SER A 137 2.99 27.51 23.87
CA SER A 137 2.19 26.31 23.61
C SER A 137 2.91 25.06 24.14
N MET A 138 4.22 24.94 23.89
CA MET A 138 5.02 23.78 24.32
C MET A 138 5.18 23.71 25.83
N ALA A 139 5.29 24.85 26.53
CA ALA A 139 5.39 24.88 27.98
C ALA A 139 4.17 24.23 28.64
N GLY A 140 2.95 24.51 28.16
CA GLY A 140 1.74 23.90 28.69
C GLY A 140 1.65 22.39 28.43
N ILE A 141 2.15 21.92 27.28
CA ILE A 141 2.23 20.47 26.97
C ILE A 141 3.26 19.80 27.89
N ARG A 142 4.46 20.39 28.05
CA ARG A 142 5.51 19.87 28.94
C ARG A 142 5.05 19.81 30.40
N GLU A 143 4.37 20.85 30.88
CA GLU A 143 3.79 20.89 32.24
C GLU A 143 2.86 19.69 32.48
N ARG A 144 1.97 19.40 31.52
CA ARG A 144 1.01 18.29 31.61
C ARG A 144 1.68 16.92 31.50
N ALA A 145 2.70 16.80 30.66
CA ALA A 145 3.50 15.58 30.55
C ALA A 145 4.23 15.28 31.87
N MET A 146 4.84 16.30 32.49
CA MET A 146 5.46 16.18 33.81
C MET A 146 4.44 15.87 34.90
N THR A 147 3.22 16.41 34.80
CA THR A 147 2.13 16.08 35.73
C THR A 147 1.73 14.61 35.62
N PHE A 148 1.63 14.08 34.40
CA PHE A 148 1.38 12.66 34.17
C PHE A 148 2.49 11.79 34.79
N VAL A 149 3.77 12.15 34.58
CA VAL A 149 4.91 11.45 35.20
C VAL A 149 4.82 11.49 36.73
N SER A 150 4.50 12.64 37.33
CA SER A 150 4.30 12.76 38.78
C SER A 150 3.21 11.81 39.29
N LYS A 151 2.13 11.59 38.53
CA LYS A 151 1.10 10.60 38.90
C LYS A 151 1.60 9.16 38.87
N CYS A 152 2.49 8.84 37.93
CA CYS A 152 3.18 7.55 37.92
C CYS A 152 4.12 7.41 39.13
N ASP A 153 4.88 8.45 39.47
CA ASP A 153 5.79 8.45 40.62
C ASP A 153 5.04 8.32 41.96
N GLU A 154 3.92 9.03 42.12
CA GLU A 154 3.03 8.96 43.30
C GLU A 154 2.50 7.54 43.56
N ALA A 155 2.28 6.76 42.51
CA ALA A 155 1.84 5.38 42.63
C ALA A 155 2.95 4.43 43.13
N GLY A 156 4.22 4.81 42.95
CA GLY A 156 5.38 4.03 43.35
C GLY A 156 5.42 2.65 42.69
N GLN A 157 5.47 1.57 43.49
CA GLN A 157 5.45 0.19 42.97
C GLN A 157 4.04 -0.35 42.67
N LYS A 158 2.98 0.46 42.83
CA LYS A 158 1.61 0.03 42.52
C LYS A 158 1.31 0.23 41.03
N SER A 159 0.41 -0.59 40.51
CA SER A 159 -0.12 -0.41 39.16
C SER A 159 -0.95 0.87 39.05
N VAL A 160 -0.81 1.57 37.93
CA VAL A 160 -1.57 2.78 37.59
C VAL A 160 -2.53 2.48 36.45
N ASP A 161 -3.75 2.98 36.54
CA ASP A 161 -4.67 2.99 35.41
C ASP A 161 -4.30 4.13 34.45
N VAL A 162 -3.48 3.80 33.46
CA VAL A 162 -3.02 4.76 32.45
C VAL A 162 -4.14 5.21 31.51
N TYR A 163 -5.25 4.49 31.40
CA TYR A 163 -6.34 4.89 30.51
C TYR A 163 -6.94 6.22 30.96
N SER A 164 -7.35 6.31 32.22
CA SER A 164 -7.92 7.55 32.78
C SER A 164 -6.92 8.71 32.74
N LEU A 165 -5.66 8.48 33.11
CA LEU A 165 -4.64 9.52 33.15
C LEU A 165 -4.25 10.04 31.77
N LEU A 166 -4.18 9.17 30.75
CA LEU A 166 -3.86 9.58 29.38
C LEU A 166 -5.01 10.38 28.73
N HIS A 167 -6.27 10.05 29.06
CA HIS A 167 -7.42 10.85 28.64
C HIS A 167 -7.46 12.21 29.34
N CYS A 168 -7.10 12.28 30.63
CA CYS A 168 -6.88 13.54 31.32
C CYS A 168 -5.76 14.36 30.66
N TYR A 169 -4.61 13.75 30.40
CA TYR A 169 -3.49 14.41 29.71
C TYR A 169 -3.90 14.97 28.34
N ALA A 170 -4.60 14.17 27.54
CA ALA A 170 -5.10 14.58 26.22
C ALA A 170 -6.09 15.76 26.31
N LEU A 171 -7.06 15.68 27.24
CA LEU A 171 -8.04 16.74 27.48
C LEU A 171 -7.36 18.04 27.93
N ASP A 172 -6.44 17.94 28.88
CA ASP A 172 -5.73 19.10 29.42
C ASP A 172 -4.88 19.76 28.33
N CYS A 173 -4.21 18.98 27.47
CA CYS A 173 -3.42 19.49 26.34
C CYS A 173 -4.27 20.20 25.29
N VAL A 174 -5.38 19.57 24.84
CA VAL A 174 -6.23 20.18 23.81
C VAL A 174 -6.94 21.44 24.33
N THR A 175 -7.40 21.43 25.58
CA THR A 175 -8.05 22.61 26.18
C THR A 175 -7.07 23.73 26.46
N HIS A 176 -5.81 23.43 26.82
CA HIS A 176 -4.75 24.44 26.84
C HIS A 176 -4.58 25.12 25.48
N PHE A 177 -4.45 24.34 24.41
CA PHE A 177 -4.33 24.89 23.06
C PHE A 177 -5.54 25.75 22.66
N MET A 178 -6.75 25.36 23.06
CA MET A 178 -7.96 26.08 22.69
C MET A 178 -8.23 27.33 23.52
N PHE A 179 -7.91 27.28 24.81
CA PHE A 179 -8.49 28.16 25.82
C PHE A 179 -7.46 28.79 26.75
N SER A 180 -6.15 28.67 26.48
CA SER A 180 -5.11 29.26 27.34
C SER A 180 -5.42 30.73 27.69
N PRO A 181 -5.33 31.12 28.98
CA PRO A 181 -4.87 30.33 30.12
C PRO A 181 -5.92 29.40 30.78
N GLY A 182 -7.20 29.48 30.40
CA GLY A 182 -8.33 28.74 30.99
C GLY A 182 -8.49 27.26 30.56
N GLY A 183 -7.41 26.58 30.16
CA GLY A 183 -7.44 25.14 29.87
C GLY A 183 -7.68 24.30 31.13
N LEU A 184 -8.25 23.11 30.97
CA LEU A 184 -8.51 22.17 32.07
C LEU A 184 -7.21 21.60 32.66
N ARG A 185 -7.32 21.08 33.89
CA ARG A 185 -6.27 20.42 34.68
C ARG A 185 -6.81 19.13 35.33
N SER A 186 -7.52 18.32 34.53
CA SER A 186 -8.17 17.08 34.94
C SER A 186 -7.24 16.03 35.55
N LEU A 187 -5.92 16.11 35.32
CA LEU A 187 -4.94 15.26 36.03
C LEU A 187 -4.89 15.52 37.55
N ASN A 188 -5.23 16.73 38.01
CA ASN A 188 -5.08 17.15 39.41
C ASN A 188 -6.36 17.75 40.03
N VAL A 189 -7.34 18.15 39.21
CA VAL A 189 -8.57 18.81 39.64
C VAL A 189 -9.75 17.88 39.43
N ALA A 190 -10.49 17.57 40.50
CA ALA A 190 -11.57 16.59 40.48
C ALA A 190 -12.76 17.04 39.62
N GLU A 191 -13.09 18.33 39.63
CA GLU A 191 -14.18 18.91 38.83
C GLU A 191 -13.87 18.84 37.32
N ASP A 192 -12.60 18.96 36.94
CA ASP A 192 -12.15 18.83 35.56
C ASP A 192 -12.09 17.35 35.14
N PHE A 193 -11.70 16.46 36.06
CA PHE A 193 -11.78 15.00 35.85
C PHE A 193 -13.21 14.55 35.55
N ASP A 194 -14.19 15.14 36.21
CA ASP A 194 -15.62 14.90 35.97
C ASP A 194 -16.05 15.26 34.53
N ILE A 195 -15.41 16.26 33.90
CA ILE A 195 -15.63 16.61 32.49
C ILE A 195 -14.99 15.56 31.58
N MET A 196 -13.75 15.13 31.86
CA MET A 196 -13.08 14.04 31.16
C MET A 196 -13.95 12.77 31.19
N HIS A 197 -14.42 12.40 32.38
CA HIS A 197 -15.23 11.20 32.58
C HIS A 197 -16.55 11.23 31.79
N GLU A 198 -17.23 12.39 31.73
CA GLU A 198 -18.44 12.59 30.93
C GLU A 198 -18.20 12.40 29.42
N LEU A 199 -17.03 12.76 28.92
CA LEU A 199 -16.68 12.67 27.51
C LEU A 199 -16.30 11.26 27.09
N THR A 200 -15.42 10.62 27.86
CA THR A 200 -14.76 9.37 27.46
C THR A 200 -15.58 8.11 27.77
N TYR A 201 -16.23 8.03 28.94
CA TYR A 201 -16.91 6.80 29.39
C TYR A 201 -18.35 6.67 28.89
N HIS A 202 -18.75 7.46 27.89
CA HIS A 202 -20.13 7.50 27.41
C HIS A 202 -20.24 7.20 25.92
N GLN A 203 -21.03 6.16 25.58
CA GLN A 203 -21.37 5.78 24.20
C GLN A 203 -22.39 6.75 23.58
N SER A 204 -21.94 7.97 23.28
CA SER A 204 -22.80 9.05 22.77
C SER A 204 -23.25 8.82 21.32
N LEU A 205 -22.36 8.36 20.45
CA LEU A 205 -22.63 8.20 19.02
C LEU A 205 -23.63 7.10 18.69
N GLN A 206 -23.61 5.96 19.40
CA GLN A 206 -24.57 4.87 19.18
C GLN A 206 -26.02 5.33 19.42
N LYS A 207 -26.23 6.26 20.35
CA LYS A 207 -27.56 6.86 20.63
C LYS A 207 -27.98 7.87 19.55
N ASN A 208 -27.02 8.49 18.87
CA ASN A 208 -27.29 9.39 17.75
C ASN A 208 -27.73 8.63 16.49
N LEU A 209 -27.40 7.34 16.36
CA LEU A 209 -27.77 6.51 15.20
C LEU A 209 -29.30 6.40 15.01
N LEU A 210 -30.07 6.42 16.10
CA LEU A 210 -31.53 6.38 16.02
C LEU A 210 -32.09 7.64 15.35
N GLU A 211 -31.64 8.81 15.79
CA GLU A 211 -32.01 10.11 15.18
C GLU A 211 -31.54 10.19 13.73
N TYR A 212 -30.37 9.63 13.42
CA TYR A 212 -29.81 9.62 12.08
C TYR A 212 -30.57 8.73 11.10
N TYR A 213 -30.84 7.47 11.46
CA TYR A 213 -31.50 6.53 10.54
C TYR A 213 -33.02 6.63 10.53
N LEU A 214 -33.64 7.06 11.64
CA LEU A 214 -35.09 7.08 11.80
C LEU A 214 -35.57 8.43 12.41
N PRO A 215 -35.25 9.59 11.80
CA PRO A 215 -35.53 10.90 12.40
C PRO A 215 -37.02 11.14 12.68
N LEU A 216 -37.92 10.60 11.85
CA LEU A 216 -39.36 10.73 12.02
C LEU A 216 -39.91 9.86 13.17
N LEU A 217 -39.25 8.74 13.46
CA LEU A 217 -39.69 7.81 14.50
C LEU A 217 -38.97 8.05 15.82
N ALA A 218 -37.75 8.59 15.79
CA ALA A 218 -36.90 8.83 16.97
C ALA A 218 -37.62 9.53 18.14
N PRO A 219 -38.47 10.57 17.94
CA PRO A 219 -39.20 11.22 19.05
C PRO A 219 -40.15 10.30 19.81
N TYR A 220 -40.62 9.21 19.19
CA TYR A 220 -41.54 8.24 19.79
C TYR A 220 -40.82 7.11 20.53
N PHE A 221 -39.50 6.98 20.37
CA PHE A 221 -38.72 6.01 21.13
C PHE A 221 -38.48 6.49 22.57
N PRO A 222 -38.29 5.55 23.53
CA PRO A 222 -37.95 5.87 24.91
C PRO A 222 -36.74 6.82 25.05
N LYS A 223 -36.82 7.79 25.97
CA LYS A 223 -35.78 8.81 26.21
C LYS A 223 -34.38 8.25 26.46
N PHE A 224 -34.25 7.02 26.97
CA PHE A 224 -32.94 6.40 27.22
C PHE A 224 -32.19 6.03 25.91
N LEU A 225 -32.91 5.95 24.79
CA LEU A 225 -32.38 5.74 23.43
C LEU A 225 -32.05 7.04 22.70
N HIS A 226 -32.46 8.20 23.22
CA HIS A 226 -32.14 9.50 22.62
C HIS A 226 -30.68 9.88 22.87
N ALA A 227 -30.16 10.77 22.00
CA ALA A 227 -28.85 11.37 22.14
C ALA A 227 -28.68 11.97 23.56
N ARG A 228 -27.68 11.50 24.31
CA ARG A 228 -27.38 12.07 25.63
C ARG A 228 -26.59 13.36 25.45
N SER A 229 -26.98 14.43 26.14
CA SER A 229 -26.20 15.67 26.17
C SER A 229 -24.96 15.53 27.07
N SER A 230 -23.91 16.28 26.76
CA SER A 230 -22.70 16.44 27.60
C SER A 230 -22.78 17.78 28.34
N PRO A 231 -23.65 17.95 29.35
CA PRO A 231 -23.95 19.25 29.93
C PRO A 231 -22.73 19.93 30.54
N LYS A 232 -21.84 19.19 31.24
CA LYS A 232 -20.65 19.78 31.87
C LYS A 232 -19.69 20.31 30.82
N ALA A 233 -19.36 19.48 29.83
CA ALA A 233 -18.47 19.89 28.74
C ALA A 233 -19.07 21.02 27.88
N ASN A 234 -20.37 20.96 27.63
CA ASN A 234 -21.09 22.00 26.87
C ASN A 234 -21.08 23.34 27.60
N GLN A 235 -21.26 23.32 28.93
CA GLN A 235 -21.22 24.51 29.75
C GLN A 235 -19.81 25.11 29.78
N TYR A 236 -18.79 24.29 30.06
CA TYR A 236 -17.39 24.71 30.04
C TYR A 236 -17.01 25.42 28.72
N VAL A 237 -17.32 24.82 27.57
CA VAL A 237 -16.97 25.42 26.27
C VAL A 237 -17.70 26.74 26.04
N LYS A 238 -18.98 26.85 26.45
CA LYS A 238 -19.73 28.11 26.32
C LYS A 238 -19.16 29.20 27.22
N ASP A 239 -18.78 28.86 28.44
CA ASP A 239 -18.18 29.80 29.39
C ASP A 239 -16.82 30.29 28.87
N MET A 240 -15.97 29.38 28.39
CA MET A 240 -14.71 29.73 27.76
C MET A 240 -14.88 30.58 26.49
N ALA A 241 -15.88 30.26 25.68
CA ALA A 241 -16.22 31.08 24.52
C ALA A 241 -16.66 32.48 24.96
N ALA A 242 -17.34 32.66 26.08
CA ALA A 242 -17.77 33.97 26.56
C ALA A 242 -16.64 34.82 27.19
N GLN A 243 -15.50 34.23 27.55
CA GLN A 243 -14.40 34.97 28.21
C GLN A 243 -13.79 36.08 27.34
N ILE A 244 -13.35 37.18 27.96
CA ILE A 244 -12.79 38.34 27.25
C ILE A 244 -11.26 38.22 27.10
N GLU A 245 -10.59 37.66 28.10
CA GLU A 245 -9.12 37.60 28.16
C GLU A 245 -8.63 36.18 27.88
N LEU A 246 -8.27 35.94 26.62
CA LEU A 246 -7.60 34.71 26.19
C LEU A 246 -6.22 35.06 25.64
N ASP A 247 -5.30 34.11 25.75
CA ASP A 247 -3.99 34.28 25.17
C ASP A 247 -4.08 34.38 23.65
N SER A 248 -3.29 35.29 23.07
CA SER A 248 -3.24 35.53 21.61
C SER A 248 -2.84 34.32 20.78
N HIS A 249 -2.25 33.30 21.40
CA HIS A 249 -1.86 32.04 20.77
C HIS A 249 -3.01 31.01 20.71
N SER A 250 -4.03 31.13 21.57
CA SER A 250 -5.13 30.17 21.69
C SER A 250 -6.03 30.10 20.44
N LEU A 251 -6.66 28.94 20.21
CA LEU A 251 -7.59 28.76 19.09
C LEU A 251 -8.82 29.65 19.23
N MET A 252 -9.43 29.71 20.41
CA MET A 252 -10.66 30.48 20.61
C MET A 252 -10.44 31.97 20.35
N GLU A 253 -9.29 32.52 20.74
CA GLU A 253 -8.94 33.92 20.43
C GLU A 253 -8.83 34.16 18.92
N LYS A 254 -8.27 33.21 18.15
CA LYS A 254 -8.26 33.27 16.69
C LYS A 254 -9.67 33.26 16.10
N LEU A 255 -10.54 32.39 16.61
CA LEU A 255 -11.92 32.24 16.12
C LEU A 255 -12.82 33.43 16.47
N LYS A 256 -12.49 34.23 17.48
CA LYS A 256 -13.22 35.46 17.84
C LYS A 256 -12.89 36.66 16.97
N ARG A 257 -11.76 36.66 16.28
CA ARG A 257 -11.34 37.79 15.45
C ARG A 257 -12.37 38.06 14.36
N LYS A 258 -12.60 39.34 14.05
CA LYS A 258 -13.56 39.76 13.00
C LYS A 258 -13.29 39.08 11.66
N GLU A 259 -12.03 38.84 11.34
CA GLU A 259 -11.55 38.17 10.13
C GLU A 259 -12.12 36.75 9.96
N SER A 260 -12.50 36.08 11.04
CA SER A 260 -13.08 34.74 11.00
C SER A 260 -14.52 34.71 10.45
N ASN A 261 -15.25 35.82 10.57
CA ASN A 261 -16.69 35.91 10.29
C ASN A 261 -17.56 34.84 11.01
N LEU A 262 -17.12 34.34 12.16
CA LEU A 262 -17.88 33.35 12.94
C LEU A 262 -18.68 34.02 14.05
N GLN A 263 -19.93 33.56 14.24
CA GLN A 263 -20.70 33.87 15.43
C GLN A 263 -20.12 33.15 16.65
N LEU A 264 -20.33 33.70 17.85
CA LEU A 264 -19.79 33.14 19.09
C LEU A 264 -20.13 31.65 19.28
N MET A 265 -21.37 31.27 19.00
CA MET A 265 -21.79 29.86 19.10
C MET A 265 -21.20 28.97 18.02
N GLN A 266 -20.83 29.50 16.86
CA GLN A 266 -20.10 28.75 15.84
C GLN A 266 -18.65 28.53 16.26
N ALA A 267 -17.99 29.54 16.84
CA ALA A 267 -16.65 29.38 17.42
C ALA A 267 -16.65 28.40 18.60
N ALA A 268 -17.66 28.47 19.48
CA ALA A 268 -17.86 27.50 20.54
C ALA A 268 -18.08 26.07 20.01
N ALA A 269 -18.85 25.92 18.93
CA ALA A 269 -19.06 24.63 18.28
C ALA A 269 -17.73 24.05 17.74
N GLU A 270 -16.90 24.86 17.07
CA GLU A 270 -15.56 24.43 16.64
C GLU A 270 -14.73 23.93 17.82
N CYS A 271 -14.61 24.72 18.89
CA CYS A 271 -13.82 24.30 20.05
C CYS A 271 -14.39 23.06 20.74
N LYS A 272 -15.71 22.88 20.78
CA LYS A 272 -16.32 21.65 21.31
C LYS A 272 -15.94 20.42 20.47
N ASP A 273 -15.87 20.57 19.15
CA ASP A 273 -15.47 19.52 18.21
C ASP A 273 -13.99 19.17 18.37
N HIS A 274 -13.12 20.18 18.44
CA HIS A 274 -11.69 19.99 18.73
C HIS A 274 -11.45 19.31 20.08
N MET A 275 -12.21 19.70 21.11
CA MET A 275 -12.15 19.08 22.43
C MET A 275 -12.54 17.60 22.39
N ALA A 276 -13.65 17.27 21.73
CA ALA A 276 -14.13 15.89 21.60
C ALA A 276 -13.21 15.03 20.72
N ALA A 277 -12.65 15.59 19.65
CA ALA A 277 -11.71 14.88 18.78
C ALA A 277 -10.35 14.64 19.46
N GLY A 278 -9.85 15.61 20.24
CA GLY A 278 -8.50 15.55 20.81
C GLY A 278 -8.35 14.62 22.02
N ILE A 279 -9.42 14.41 22.79
CA ILE A 279 -9.41 13.60 24.02
C ILE A 279 -9.26 12.10 23.70
N ASP A 280 -10.29 11.48 23.10
CA ASP A 280 -10.35 10.03 22.93
C ASP A 280 -9.28 9.55 21.94
N THR A 281 -9.03 10.30 20.86
CA THR A 281 -8.05 9.85 19.84
C THR A 281 -6.62 9.82 20.38
N THR A 282 -6.20 10.87 21.09
CA THR A 282 -4.84 10.94 21.67
C THR A 282 -4.74 10.01 22.88
N GLY A 283 -5.77 10.00 23.74
CA GLY A 283 -5.83 9.15 24.93
C GLY A 283 -5.74 7.67 24.58
N ASP A 284 -6.59 7.19 23.67
CA ASP A 284 -6.58 5.79 23.21
C ASP A 284 -5.27 5.46 22.47
N GLY A 285 -4.80 6.34 21.59
CA GLY A 285 -3.56 6.12 20.84
C GLY A 285 -2.35 5.93 21.75
N LEU A 286 -2.20 6.80 22.76
CA LEU A 286 -1.15 6.65 23.77
C LEU A 286 -1.37 5.41 24.65
N CYS A 287 -2.62 5.10 25.01
CA CYS A 287 -2.94 3.94 25.85
C CYS A 287 -2.56 2.63 25.16
N PHE A 288 -2.95 2.45 23.90
CA PHE A 288 -2.55 1.28 23.12
C PHE A 288 -1.04 1.20 22.92
N LEU A 289 -0.38 2.33 22.65
CA LEU A 289 1.07 2.36 22.52
C LEU A 289 1.78 1.92 23.81
N MET A 290 1.41 2.50 24.96
CA MET A 290 2.00 2.14 26.26
C MET A 290 1.71 0.69 26.62
N TRP A 291 0.49 0.21 26.33
CA TRP A 291 0.13 -1.20 26.49
C TRP A 291 1.05 -2.10 25.64
N GLU A 292 1.15 -1.86 24.34
CA GLU A 292 1.96 -2.71 23.44
C GLU A 292 3.44 -2.71 23.83
N LEU A 293 4.00 -1.56 24.21
CA LEU A 293 5.40 -1.48 24.69
C LEU A 293 5.61 -2.22 26.02
N SER A 294 4.59 -2.36 26.85
CA SER A 294 4.68 -3.08 28.14
C SER A 294 4.67 -4.60 28.00
N ARG A 295 4.33 -5.13 26.82
CA ARG A 295 4.20 -6.58 26.60
C ARG A 295 5.57 -7.25 26.48
N PRO A 296 5.73 -8.51 26.95
CA PRO A 296 7.00 -9.23 26.88
C PRO A 296 7.63 -9.27 25.49
N GLN A 297 6.82 -9.44 24.43
CA GLN A 297 7.31 -9.48 23.05
C GLN A 297 7.86 -8.15 22.53
N SER A 298 7.53 -7.02 23.17
CA SER A 298 7.89 -5.66 22.74
C SER A 298 9.01 -5.06 23.58
N LEU A 299 9.53 -5.80 24.58
CA LEU A 299 10.59 -5.32 25.47
C LEU A 299 11.85 -4.91 24.73
N CYS A 300 12.18 -5.57 23.61
CA CYS A 300 13.29 -5.16 22.76
C CYS A 300 13.07 -3.76 22.17
N PHE A 301 11.87 -3.47 21.66
CA PHE A 301 11.52 -2.17 21.11
C PHE A 301 11.47 -1.09 22.19
N GLN A 302 10.91 -1.40 23.36
CA GLN A 302 10.92 -0.49 24.50
C GLN A 302 12.35 -0.14 24.93
N HIS A 303 13.25 -1.13 24.96
CA HIS A 303 14.66 -0.92 25.28
C HIS A 303 15.37 -0.07 24.21
N SER A 304 15.12 -0.32 22.92
CA SER A 304 15.66 0.48 21.81
C SER A 304 15.19 1.93 21.88
N LEU A 305 13.90 2.16 22.16
CA LEU A 305 13.34 3.49 22.37
C LEU A 305 13.98 4.19 23.57
N TYR A 306 14.11 3.49 24.70
CA TYR A 306 14.78 4.03 25.88
C TYR A 306 16.22 4.48 25.56
N LYS A 307 16.99 3.65 24.84
CA LYS A 307 18.35 3.96 24.39
C LYS A 307 18.42 5.23 23.55
N GLU A 308 17.51 5.40 22.59
CA GLU A 308 17.43 6.61 21.76
C GLU A 308 17.20 7.85 22.64
N LEU A 309 16.23 7.77 23.56
CA LEU A 309 15.82 8.90 24.41
C LEU A 309 16.91 9.32 25.40
N ILE A 310 17.66 8.38 26.00
CA ILE A 310 18.73 8.72 26.96
C ILE A 310 20.03 9.16 26.31
N ALA A 311 20.28 8.77 25.06
CA ALA A 311 21.49 9.12 24.33
C ALA A 311 21.42 10.53 23.75
N ALA A 312 20.21 11.07 23.58
CA ALA A 312 20.00 12.40 23.03
C ALA A 312 20.42 13.52 24.01
N PRO A 313 20.94 14.65 23.50
CA PRO A 313 21.11 15.87 24.29
C PRO A 313 19.80 16.31 24.95
N ALA A 314 19.88 16.94 26.12
CA ALA A 314 18.71 17.40 26.86
C ALA A 314 17.86 18.45 26.11
N ASP A 315 18.45 19.13 25.14
CA ASP A 315 17.84 20.15 24.28
C ASP A 315 17.54 19.66 22.85
N ALA A 316 17.66 18.36 22.60
CA ALA A 316 17.37 17.78 21.29
C ALA A 316 15.93 18.10 20.84
N PRO A 317 15.73 18.58 19.60
CA PRO A 317 14.40 18.81 19.05
C PRO A 317 13.57 17.52 19.06
N LEU A 318 12.27 17.61 19.38
CA LEU A 318 11.36 16.46 19.37
C LEU A 318 11.31 15.75 18.01
N ASP A 319 11.53 16.50 16.95
CA ASP A 319 11.51 16.09 15.55
C ASP A 319 12.74 15.23 15.16
N SER A 320 13.73 15.11 16.07
CA SER A 320 14.98 14.39 15.81
C SER A 320 14.96 12.91 16.21
N TYR A 321 13.91 12.47 16.93
CA TYR A 321 13.79 11.09 17.43
C TYR A 321 13.14 10.17 16.39
N VAL A 322 13.97 9.59 15.53
CA VAL A 322 13.53 8.74 14.39
C VAL A 322 12.83 7.47 14.86
N TYR A 323 13.35 6.82 15.91
CA TYR A 323 12.78 5.57 16.41
C TYR A 323 11.49 5.83 17.20
N LEU A 324 11.42 6.90 17.99
CA LEU A 324 10.17 7.37 18.59
C LEU A 324 9.07 7.58 17.53
N ASP A 325 9.40 8.22 16.42
CA ASP A 325 8.46 8.42 15.31
C ASP A 325 8.00 7.08 14.71
N ALA A 326 8.90 6.13 14.50
CA ALA A 326 8.57 4.79 14.02
C ALA A 326 7.64 4.05 15.00
N VAL A 327 7.92 4.14 16.30
CA VAL A 327 7.10 3.55 17.37
C VAL A 327 5.69 4.14 17.38
N ILE A 328 5.55 5.47 17.30
CA ILE A 328 4.26 6.15 17.27
C ILE A 328 3.47 5.76 16.01
N LYS A 329 4.12 5.80 14.83
CA LYS A 329 3.49 5.44 13.55
C LYS A 329 3.02 3.98 13.56
N GLU A 330 3.82 3.04 14.06
CA GLU A 330 3.45 1.62 14.14
C GLU A 330 2.29 1.39 15.12
N ALA A 331 2.25 2.12 16.24
CA ALA A 331 1.12 2.04 17.16
C ALA A 331 -0.18 2.52 16.50
N LEU A 332 -0.14 3.65 15.79
CA LEU A 332 -1.30 4.17 15.04
C LEU A 332 -1.71 3.24 13.88
N ARG A 333 -0.77 2.49 13.30
CA ARG A 333 -1.06 1.48 12.29
C ARG A 333 -1.82 0.30 12.91
N CYS A 334 -1.30 -0.26 14.00
CA CYS A 334 -1.86 -1.42 14.69
C CYS A 334 -3.20 -1.08 15.36
N ALA A 335 -3.26 0.02 16.09
CA ALA A 335 -4.42 0.46 16.87
C ALA A 335 -4.83 1.89 16.46
N PRO A 336 -5.40 2.07 15.25
CA PRO A 336 -5.85 3.39 14.81
C PRO A 336 -7.02 3.86 15.70
N PRO A 337 -6.92 5.04 16.35
CA PRO A 337 -7.99 5.52 17.23
C PRO A 337 -9.31 5.80 16.51
N ILE A 338 -9.26 6.05 15.19
CA ILE A 338 -10.44 6.15 14.32
C ILE A 338 -10.39 4.97 13.32
N PRO A 339 -10.84 3.77 13.72
CA PRO A 339 -10.71 2.56 12.90
C PRO A 339 -11.83 2.40 11.86
N MET A 340 -12.85 3.26 11.89
CA MET A 340 -14.10 3.13 11.13
C MET A 340 -14.01 3.58 9.66
N SER A 341 -15.03 3.25 8.87
CA SER A 341 -15.23 3.79 7.52
C SER A 341 -15.34 5.32 7.52
N LEU A 342 -14.76 5.98 6.51
CA LEU A 342 -14.88 7.42 6.29
C LEU A 342 -15.69 7.71 5.02
N PRO A 343 -17.04 7.64 5.07
CA PRO A 343 -17.88 7.59 3.87
C PRO A 343 -17.86 8.90 3.06
N ARG A 344 -17.83 8.75 1.74
CA ARG A 344 -17.85 9.82 0.74
C ARG A 344 -18.84 9.50 -0.36
N TYR A 345 -19.38 10.53 -1.00
CA TYR A 345 -20.14 10.37 -2.24
C TYR A 345 -19.22 10.39 -3.45
N VAL A 346 -19.42 9.44 -4.35
CA VAL A 346 -18.83 9.51 -5.68
C VAL A 346 -19.38 10.75 -6.40
N PRO A 347 -18.51 11.60 -6.97
CA PRO A 347 -18.92 12.81 -7.70
C PRO A 347 -19.77 12.49 -8.93
N ALA A 348 -20.36 13.55 -9.50
CA ALA A 348 -21.12 13.48 -10.74
C ALA A 348 -20.32 12.81 -11.88
N GLY A 349 -21.01 12.00 -12.67
CA GLY A 349 -20.43 11.22 -13.77
C GLY A 349 -19.81 9.88 -13.38
N GLY A 350 -19.83 9.51 -12.09
CA GLY A 350 -19.24 8.26 -11.62
C GLY A 350 -17.71 8.26 -11.64
N ARG A 351 -17.10 7.20 -11.09
CA ARG A 351 -15.64 7.03 -11.00
C ARG A 351 -15.26 5.57 -11.14
N GLU A 352 -14.17 5.30 -11.82
CA GLU A 352 -13.56 3.98 -11.81
C GLU A 352 -12.64 3.87 -10.60
N ILE A 353 -12.86 2.87 -9.74
CA ILE A 353 -12.06 2.60 -8.55
C ILE A 353 -11.78 1.10 -8.49
N ASP A 354 -10.50 0.72 -8.44
CA ASP A 354 -10.04 -0.67 -8.43
C ASP A 354 -10.67 -1.52 -9.57
N GLY A 355 -10.78 -0.96 -10.78
CA GLY A 355 -11.36 -1.61 -11.95
C GLY A 355 -12.90 -1.69 -11.98
N PHE A 356 -13.59 -1.12 -10.99
CA PHE A 356 -15.05 -1.05 -10.96
C PHE A 356 -15.57 0.35 -11.27
N ILE A 357 -16.50 0.46 -12.22
CA ILE A 357 -17.23 1.71 -12.47
C ILE A 357 -18.25 1.90 -11.36
N ILE A 358 -17.97 2.86 -10.47
CA ILE A 358 -18.84 3.24 -9.37
C ILE A 358 -19.71 4.42 -9.82
N PRO A 359 -21.05 4.29 -9.84
CA PRO A 359 -21.93 5.38 -10.21
C PRO A 359 -21.83 6.58 -9.28
N GLU A 360 -22.19 7.75 -9.80
CA GLU A 360 -22.38 8.95 -8.99
C GLU A 360 -23.29 8.71 -7.79
N HIS A 361 -23.05 9.44 -6.72
CA HIS A 361 -23.83 9.37 -5.48
C HIS A 361 -23.81 7.99 -4.79
N THR A 362 -22.97 7.06 -5.23
CA THR A 362 -22.63 5.86 -4.45
C THR A 362 -21.80 6.26 -3.23
N ILE A 363 -22.03 5.61 -2.10
CA ILE A 363 -21.21 5.77 -0.91
C ILE A 363 -19.96 4.90 -1.04
N VAL A 364 -18.79 5.52 -1.01
CA VAL A 364 -17.50 4.82 -1.02
C VAL A 364 -16.72 5.16 0.24
N SER A 365 -15.94 4.21 0.75
CA SER A 365 -15.10 4.43 1.92
C SER A 365 -13.92 3.47 1.99
N CYS A 366 -12.88 3.89 2.69
CA CYS A 366 -11.90 2.98 3.28
C CYS A 366 -12.01 3.08 4.81
N GLN A 367 -11.74 1.98 5.51
CA GLN A 367 -11.60 1.98 6.96
C GLN A 367 -10.14 1.71 7.35
N PRO A 368 -9.47 2.60 8.12
CA PRO A 368 -8.05 2.46 8.46
C PRO A 368 -7.70 1.09 9.07
N TYR A 369 -8.60 0.53 9.88
CA TYR A 369 -8.42 -0.78 10.49
C TYR A 369 -8.16 -1.89 9.46
N SER A 370 -8.90 -1.92 8.35
CA SER A 370 -8.73 -2.92 7.30
C SER A 370 -7.61 -2.55 6.33
N VAL A 371 -7.48 -1.28 5.96
CA VAL A 371 -6.39 -0.81 5.08
C VAL A 371 -5.03 -1.24 5.63
N HIS A 372 -4.79 -1.00 6.92
CA HIS A 372 -3.52 -1.33 7.57
C HIS A 372 -3.28 -2.84 7.76
N ARG A 373 -4.25 -3.69 7.38
CA ARG A 373 -4.24 -5.14 7.61
C ARG A 373 -4.43 -6.02 6.38
N MET A 374 -5.05 -5.49 5.33
CA MET A 374 -5.36 -6.29 4.14
C MET A 374 -4.16 -6.42 3.20
N ASN A 375 -3.25 -5.45 3.20
CA ASN A 375 -2.10 -5.46 2.30
C ASN A 375 -0.85 -5.97 3.03
N GLU A 376 -0.65 -7.29 2.99
CA GLU A 376 0.51 -7.95 3.62
C GLU A 376 1.84 -7.70 2.89
N SER A 377 1.82 -7.30 1.61
CA SER A 377 3.06 -6.92 0.91
C SER A 377 3.61 -5.59 1.42
N VAL A 378 2.74 -4.68 1.86
CA VAL A 378 3.12 -3.42 2.53
C VAL A 378 3.39 -3.63 4.02
N PHE A 379 2.56 -4.41 4.70
CA PHE A 379 2.68 -4.69 6.14
C PHE A 379 2.72 -6.20 6.40
N PRO A 380 3.90 -6.85 6.28
CA PRO A 380 4.05 -8.28 6.62
C PRO A 380 3.69 -8.54 8.08
N GLU A 381 2.97 -9.64 8.35
CA GLU A 381 2.39 -9.92 9.67
C GLU A 381 1.65 -8.68 10.23
N PRO A 382 0.58 -8.20 9.56
CA PRO A 382 0.02 -6.88 9.84
C PRO A 382 -0.58 -6.73 11.24
N ASP A 383 -0.94 -7.84 11.89
CA ASP A 383 -1.45 -7.82 13.26
C ASP A 383 -0.33 -7.75 14.33
N ARG A 384 0.94 -7.84 13.92
CA ARG A 384 2.10 -7.77 14.82
C ARG A 384 2.65 -6.35 14.89
N PHE A 385 2.75 -5.82 16.11
CA PHE A 385 3.46 -4.57 16.40
C PHE A 385 4.97 -4.76 16.18
N ASN A 386 5.54 -4.07 15.20
CA ASN A 386 6.98 -4.06 14.93
C ASN A 386 7.40 -2.71 14.32
N PRO A 387 7.96 -1.78 15.12
CA PRO A 387 8.34 -0.45 14.65
C PRO A 387 9.53 -0.47 13.66
N ASP A 388 10.35 -1.51 13.68
CA ASP A 388 11.53 -1.63 12.80
C ASP A 388 11.13 -1.74 11.30
N ARG A 389 9.87 -2.12 11.02
CA ARG A 389 9.37 -2.25 9.64
C ARG A 389 9.37 -0.92 8.89
N LEU A 390 9.17 0.21 9.59
CA LEU A 390 9.08 1.51 8.95
C LEU A 390 10.43 1.99 8.44
N ALA A 391 11.51 1.76 9.21
CA ALA A 391 12.87 2.04 8.76
C ALA A 391 13.21 1.22 7.50
N LEU A 392 12.82 -0.06 7.47
CA LEU A 392 13.01 -0.91 6.30
C LEU A 392 12.17 -0.46 5.10
N VAL A 393 10.93 -0.01 5.31
CA VAL A 393 10.07 0.51 4.23
C VAL A 393 10.61 1.85 3.70
N GLU A 394 11.04 2.77 4.56
CA GLU A 394 11.65 4.04 4.16
C GLU A 394 12.94 3.80 3.38
N MET A 395 13.80 2.89 3.85
CA MET A 395 15.01 2.48 3.13
C MET A 395 14.67 1.82 1.79
N LYS A 396 13.76 0.84 1.76
CA LYS A 396 13.35 0.17 0.52
C LYS A 396 12.73 1.14 -0.48
N THR A 397 11.89 2.07 -0.01
CA THR A 397 11.24 3.09 -0.86
C THR A 397 12.26 4.07 -1.39
N LEU A 398 13.14 4.61 -0.54
CA LEU A 398 14.21 5.51 -0.96
C LEU A 398 15.14 4.81 -1.97
N LEU A 399 15.59 3.60 -1.66
CA LEU A 399 16.46 2.83 -2.56
C LEU A 399 15.74 2.50 -3.88
N ARG A 400 14.46 2.12 -3.85
CA ARG A 400 13.67 1.90 -5.06
C ARG A 400 13.58 3.17 -5.89
N GLU A 401 13.19 4.31 -5.33
CA GLU A 401 13.03 5.56 -6.07
C GLU A 401 14.36 6.18 -6.55
N VAL A 402 15.43 6.05 -5.75
CA VAL A 402 16.77 6.51 -6.12
C VAL A 402 17.32 5.63 -7.24
N TYR A 403 17.31 4.31 -7.06
CA TYR A 403 17.94 3.40 -8.01
C TYR A 403 17.06 3.01 -9.20
N SER A 404 15.75 3.32 -9.17
CA SER A 404 14.92 3.28 -10.39
C SER A 404 15.17 4.48 -11.32
N ARG A 405 15.86 5.53 -10.86
CA ARG A 405 16.06 6.79 -11.61
C ARG A 405 17.51 7.22 -11.76
N TYR A 406 18.40 6.81 -10.86
CA TYR A 406 19.77 7.29 -10.77
C TYR A 406 20.72 6.13 -10.49
N ARG A 407 21.94 6.25 -11.01
CA ARG A 407 23.09 5.50 -10.51
C ARG A 407 23.92 6.41 -9.61
N THR A 408 24.52 5.85 -8.58
CA THR A 408 25.40 6.58 -7.65
C THR A 408 26.81 6.02 -7.73
N THR A 409 27.81 6.88 -7.79
CA THR A 409 29.22 6.51 -7.56
C THR A 409 29.77 7.31 -6.38
N VAL A 410 30.95 6.95 -5.87
CA VAL A 410 31.62 7.75 -4.84
C VAL A 410 32.23 8.98 -5.51
N ALA A 411 32.02 10.18 -4.96
CA ALA A 411 32.55 11.40 -5.54
C ALA A 411 34.09 11.35 -5.61
N SER A 412 34.66 11.81 -6.71
CA SER A 412 36.11 11.78 -6.93
C SER A 412 36.90 12.60 -5.91
N ASP A 413 36.26 13.59 -5.28
CA ASP A 413 36.81 14.46 -4.24
C ASP A 413 36.44 14.01 -2.82
N MET A 414 35.78 12.86 -2.64
CA MET A 414 35.43 12.34 -1.33
C MET A 414 36.69 11.95 -0.53
N THR A 415 36.98 12.73 0.51
CA THR A 415 38.11 12.49 1.43
C THR A 415 37.68 11.79 2.74
N ALA A 416 36.38 11.67 2.98
CA ALA A 416 35.80 11.07 4.18
C ALA A 416 35.84 9.53 4.12
N SER A 417 36.11 8.88 5.26
CA SER A 417 36.25 7.42 5.35
C SER A 417 34.91 6.72 5.61
N MET A 418 34.56 5.75 4.77
CA MET A 418 33.38 4.88 4.97
C MET A 418 33.66 3.61 5.80
N LYS A 419 34.84 3.50 6.42
CA LYS A 419 35.09 2.40 7.37
C LYS A 419 34.09 2.51 8.52
N LEU A 420 33.58 1.36 8.96
CA LEU A 420 32.75 1.30 10.15
C LEU A 420 33.57 1.81 11.34
N ASP A 421 33.02 2.82 12.01
CA ASP A 421 33.47 3.36 13.28
C ASP A 421 32.40 3.02 14.29
N ASP A 422 32.68 1.99 15.08
CA ASP A 422 31.76 1.44 16.06
C ASP A 422 31.65 2.41 17.24
N GLN A 423 30.44 2.92 17.46
CA GLN A 423 30.01 3.44 18.73
C GLN A 423 29.59 2.29 19.64
N ILE A 424 29.28 2.61 20.90
CA ILE A 424 29.01 1.64 21.97
C ILE A 424 27.95 0.58 21.56
N ILE A 425 27.01 0.90 20.68
CA ILE A 425 25.93 -0.01 20.24
C ILE A 425 25.56 0.10 18.75
N SER A 426 26.23 0.95 17.97
CA SER A 426 25.91 1.18 16.55
C SER A 426 27.17 1.58 15.78
N SER A 427 27.20 1.34 14.48
CA SER A 427 28.34 1.69 13.64
C SER A 427 27.94 2.79 12.67
N ARG A 428 28.85 3.74 12.43
CA ARG A 428 28.67 4.80 11.42
C ARG A 428 29.88 4.88 10.51
N PRO A 429 29.79 5.55 9.36
CA PRO A 429 30.98 5.90 8.59
C PRO A 429 31.94 6.77 9.42
N LYS A 430 33.20 6.34 9.57
CA LYS A 430 34.24 7.07 10.34
C LYS A 430 34.38 8.54 9.96
N GLY A 431 34.22 8.85 8.67
CA GLY A 431 34.31 10.20 8.12
C GLY A 431 33.02 11.01 8.18
N GLN A 432 31.89 10.41 8.61
CA GLN A 432 30.56 11.03 8.74
C GLN A 432 30.12 11.90 7.55
N SER A 433 30.60 11.56 6.37
CA SER A 433 30.31 12.25 5.12
C SER A 433 30.36 11.21 4.01
N CYS A 434 29.36 11.25 3.14
CA CYS A 434 29.22 10.37 1.99
C CYS A 434 28.73 11.22 0.82
N THR A 435 29.65 11.58 -0.06
CA THR A 435 29.34 12.38 -1.24
C THR A 435 29.14 11.44 -2.43
N LEU A 436 27.90 11.39 -2.92
CA LEU A 436 27.51 10.55 -4.05
C LEU A 436 27.07 11.44 -5.22
N PRO A 437 27.85 11.56 -6.31
CA PRO A 437 27.32 12.02 -7.59
C PRO A 437 26.20 11.09 -8.03
N HIS A 438 25.07 11.69 -8.39
CA HIS A 438 23.92 11.00 -8.94
C HIS A 438 23.96 11.21 -10.45
N THR A 439 24.20 10.14 -11.20
CA THR A 439 24.08 10.16 -12.66
C THR A 439 22.72 9.60 -13.02
N ASN A 440 21.87 10.47 -13.58
CA ASN A 440 20.68 9.98 -14.27
C ASN A 440 21.17 9.31 -15.55
N PRO A 441 20.88 8.01 -15.78
CA PRO A 441 21.28 7.32 -17.01
C PRO A 441 20.75 8.01 -18.29
N ASN A 442 19.76 8.92 -18.17
CA ASN A 442 19.22 9.71 -19.29
C ASN A 442 19.99 11.02 -19.57
N THR A 443 21.06 11.34 -18.83
CA THR A 443 21.89 12.54 -19.08
C THR A 443 23.38 12.21 -19.06
N THR A 444 23.90 11.91 -20.25
CA THR A 444 25.26 12.19 -20.77
C THR A 444 26.50 11.90 -19.90
N HIS A 445 27.26 10.89 -20.37
CA HIS A 445 28.73 10.77 -20.49
C HIS A 445 29.66 11.09 -19.29
N GLN A 446 30.37 10.06 -18.80
CA GLN A 446 31.85 9.89 -18.88
C GLN A 446 32.36 8.79 -17.91
N ASN A 447 33.21 7.88 -18.41
CA ASN A 447 33.81 6.75 -17.69
C ASN A 447 35.02 7.15 -16.82
N PRO A 448 35.28 6.44 -15.70
CA PRO A 448 36.66 6.15 -15.26
C PRO A 448 36.93 4.65 -14.92
N PRO A 449 38.22 4.24 -14.76
CA PRO A 449 38.78 2.97 -15.25
C PRO A 449 38.96 1.86 -14.17
N PRO A 450 39.45 0.64 -14.53
CA PRO A 450 39.13 -0.62 -13.86
C PRO A 450 40.13 -1.02 -12.76
N LYS A 451 39.70 -1.86 -11.81
CA LYS A 451 40.61 -2.59 -10.91
C LYS A 451 40.26 -4.08 -10.74
N SER A 452 41.04 -4.88 -11.47
CA SER A 452 41.80 -6.08 -11.06
C SER A 452 41.10 -7.24 -10.34
N ASN A 453 40.94 -8.32 -11.12
CA ASN A 453 41.29 -9.72 -10.88
C ASN A 453 41.09 -10.31 -9.47
N MET A 454 40.08 -11.16 -9.36
CA MET A 454 40.12 -12.35 -8.51
C MET A 454 39.41 -13.50 -9.24
N THR A 455 40.15 -14.57 -9.50
CA THR A 455 39.71 -15.78 -10.21
C THR A 455 38.84 -16.65 -9.30
N ILE A 456 37.69 -17.14 -9.77
CA ILE A 456 36.79 -17.96 -8.95
C ILE A 456 36.21 -19.14 -9.77
N LYS A 457 35.78 -20.18 -9.04
CA LYS A 457 35.42 -21.58 -9.38
C LYS A 457 33.94 -21.75 -9.81
N PRO A 458 33.51 -22.96 -10.29
CA PRO A 458 32.25 -23.21 -11.02
C PRO A 458 30.92 -23.15 -10.22
N ASP A 459 30.92 -22.62 -9.01
CA ASP A 459 29.79 -22.35 -8.12
C ASP A 459 29.30 -20.89 -8.23
N GLN A 460 29.50 -20.29 -9.41
CA GLN A 460 29.46 -18.83 -9.64
C GLN A 460 28.55 -18.34 -10.75
N SER A 461 27.90 -19.25 -11.49
CA SER A 461 26.99 -18.84 -12.54
C SER A 461 25.73 -18.25 -11.90
N ASN A 462 25.32 -17.06 -12.34
CA ASN A 462 23.99 -16.52 -12.03
C ASN A 462 22.96 -16.96 -13.07
N CYS A 463 23.29 -17.96 -13.89
CA CYS A 463 22.37 -18.58 -14.82
C CYS A 463 21.66 -19.76 -14.15
N ARG A 464 20.40 -19.98 -14.50
CA ARG A 464 19.65 -21.19 -14.15
C ARG A 464 19.01 -21.77 -15.39
N PHE A 465 18.97 -23.09 -15.48
CA PHE A 465 18.33 -23.80 -16.57
C PHE A 465 17.49 -24.91 -15.97
N SER A 466 16.18 -24.85 -16.15
CA SER A 466 15.24 -25.70 -15.41
C SER A 466 14.21 -26.32 -16.32
N LYS A 467 13.68 -27.47 -15.90
CA LYS A 467 12.49 -28.09 -16.48
C LYS A 467 11.44 -28.35 -15.41
N ARG A 468 10.18 -28.31 -15.81
CA ARG A 468 9.08 -28.78 -14.98
C ARG A 468 9.05 -30.31 -15.00
N ILE A 469 8.87 -30.90 -13.81
CA ILE A 469 8.81 -32.34 -13.56
C ILE A 469 7.36 -32.78 -13.43
N SER A 470 6.55 -31.94 -12.80
CA SER A 470 5.11 -32.16 -12.67
C SER A 470 4.40 -30.85 -12.37
N PHE A 471 3.17 -30.77 -12.83
CA PHE A 471 2.20 -29.74 -12.51
C PHE A 471 0.96 -30.41 -11.93
N ARG A 472 0.35 -29.77 -10.93
CA ARG A 472 -1.03 -30.05 -10.54
C ARG A 472 -1.76 -28.82 -10.08
N TRP A 473 -3.05 -28.78 -10.36
CA TRP A 473 -4.00 -28.09 -9.49
C TRP A 473 -4.14 -28.90 -8.20
N ILE A 474 -4.22 -28.27 -7.03
CA ILE A 474 -4.24 -28.99 -5.72
C ILE A 474 -5.33 -30.08 -5.64
N THR A 475 -6.44 -29.91 -6.38
CA THR A 475 -7.56 -30.87 -6.41
C THR A 475 -7.41 -32.00 -7.44
N GLU A 476 -6.35 -32.00 -8.25
CA GLU A 476 -6.15 -32.90 -9.38
C GLU A 476 -4.82 -33.70 -9.24
N PRO A 477 -4.69 -34.85 -9.91
CA PRO A 477 -3.43 -35.60 -9.94
C PRO A 477 -2.30 -34.80 -10.58
N ALA A 478 -1.05 -35.03 -10.15
CA ALA A 478 0.13 -34.45 -10.78
C ALA A 478 0.49 -35.16 -12.08
N GLU A 479 0.71 -34.36 -13.12
CA GLU A 479 1.13 -34.81 -14.45
C GLU A 479 2.10 -33.81 -15.08
N GLU A 480 2.83 -34.24 -16.11
CA GLU A 480 3.62 -33.34 -16.95
C GLU A 480 3.28 -33.65 -18.40
N THR A 481 2.55 -32.73 -19.02
CA THR A 481 2.03 -32.87 -20.39
C THR A 481 2.88 -32.09 -21.40
N THR A 482 3.90 -31.36 -20.93
CA THR A 482 4.70 -30.44 -21.77
C THR A 482 6.20 -30.79 -21.78
N ASP A 483 6.88 -30.46 -22.88
CA ASP A 483 8.34 -30.23 -22.87
C ASP A 483 8.57 -28.78 -22.43
N THR A 484 8.67 -28.58 -21.11
CA THR A 484 8.94 -27.28 -20.49
C THR A 484 10.44 -27.02 -20.38
N ILE A 485 10.86 -25.82 -20.78
CA ILE A 485 12.19 -25.33 -20.45
C ILE A 485 12.19 -23.86 -20.07
N VAL A 486 12.89 -23.56 -18.98
CA VAL A 486 13.06 -22.21 -18.45
C VAL A 486 14.54 -21.92 -18.37
N MET A 487 14.95 -20.82 -19.00
CA MET A 487 16.30 -20.30 -18.86
C MET A 487 16.25 -18.95 -18.13
N SER A 488 17.16 -18.76 -17.19
CA SER A 488 17.35 -17.48 -16.51
C SER A 488 18.81 -17.07 -16.57
N VAL A 489 19.07 -15.81 -16.88
CA VAL A 489 20.40 -15.20 -16.82
C VAL A 489 20.28 -13.99 -15.89
N LYS A 490 20.83 -14.10 -14.67
CA LYS A 490 20.62 -13.13 -13.59
C LYS A 490 19.12 -12.96 -13.28
N ASP A 491 18.60 -11.75 -13.43
CA ASP A 491 17.22 -11.39 -13.08
C ASP A 491 16.28 -11.42 -14.29
N TRP A 492 16.67 -12.03 -15.42
CA TRP A 492 15.84 -12.15 -16.62
C TRP A 492 15.61 -13.62 -16.97
N TYR A 493 14.45 -13.93 -17.52
CA TYR A 493 14.08 -15.30 -17.89
C TYR A 493 13.32 -15.40 -19.22
N VAL A 494 13.39 -16.59 -19.82
CA VAL A 494 12.61 -17.02 -20.98
C VAL A 494 12.09 -18.43 -20.70
N ASP A 495 10.78 -18.62 -20.73
CA ASP A 495 10.07 -19.88 -20.49
C ASP A 495 9.30 -20.28 -21.75
N LEU A 496 9.50 -21.53 -22.18
CA LEU A 496 8.76 -22.14 -23.27
C LEU A 496 8.27 -23.53 -22.87
N ARG A 497 6.96 -23.72 -22.94
CA ARG A 497 6.26 -24.98 -22.67
C ARG A 497 5.54 -25.43 -23.95
N ILE A 498 5.96 -26.58 -24.49
CA ILE A 498 5.36 -27.18 -25.68
C ILE A 498 4.55 -28.41 -25.27
N GLU A 499 3.27 -28.45 -25.61
CA GLU A 499 2.42 -29.61 -25.33
C GLU A 499 2.94 -30.83 -26.10
N THR A 500 3.27 -31.91 -25.38
CA THR A 500 3.88 -33.11 -25.98
C THR A 500 2.94 -33.85 -26.94
N ALA A 501 1.63 -33.74 -26.74
CA ALA A 501 0.62 -34.40 -27.55
C ALA A 501 0.37 -33.70 -28.90
N THR A 502 0.38 -32.36 -28.93
CA THR A 502 -0.01 -31.58 -30.12
C THR A 502 1.16 -30.84 -30.77
N GLY A 503 2.28 -30.66 -30.06
CA GLY A 503 3.41 -29.84 -30.48
C GLY A 503 3.12 -28.34 -30.51
N LYS A 504 1.99 -27.90 -29.92
CA LYS A 504 1.64 -26.48 -29.82
C LYS A 504 2.25 -25.85 -28.57
N ILE A 505 2.35 -24.52 -28.57
CA ILE A 505 2.71 -23.76 -27.38
C ILE A 505 1.57 -23.90 -26.38
N ASP A 506 1.89 -24.46 -25.21
CA ASP A 506 1.02 -24.48 -24.04
C ASP A 506 1.12 -23.12 -23.35
N TRP A 507 2.35 -22.72 -23.01
CA TRP A 507 2.65 -21.40 -22.47
C TRP A 507 4.05 -20.94 -22.93
N ALA A 508 4.17 -19.68 -23.33
CA ALA A 508 5.44 -19.04 -23.60
C ALA A 508 5.46 -17.66 -22.95
N ILE A 509 6.43 -17.43 -22.09
CA ILE A 509 6.51 -16.22 -21.26
C ILE A 509 7.96 -15.77 -21.07
N ALA A 510 8.19 -14.46 -21.08
CA ALA A 510 9.51 -13.88 -20.83
C ALA A 510 9.42 -12.53 -20.10
N GLY A 511 10.42 -12.24 -19.28
CA GLY A 511 10.51 -10.99 -18.54
C GLY A 511 11.57 -11.03 -17.45
N GLN A 512 11.30 -10.31 -16.36
CA GLN A 512 12.18 -10.21 -15.19
C GLN A 512 11.73 -11.11 -14.07
N ARG A 513 12.71 -11.67 -13.37
CA ARG A 513 12.56 -12.45 -12.14
C ARG A 513 12.88 -11.57 -10.94
N ILE A 514 11.87 -11.25 -10.13
CA ILE A 514 11.99 -10.34 -8.98
C ILE A 514 11.89 -11.15 -7.68
N VAL A 515 12.96 -11.18 -6.89
CA VAL A 515 12.96 -11.89 -5.60
C VAL A 515 12.32 -11.01 -4.51
N GLU A 516 11.14 -11.39 -4.04
CA GLU A 516 10.39 -10.68 -3.01
C GLU A 516 10.87 -11.00 -1.59
N SER A 517 11.23 -12.27 -1.36
CA SER A 517 11.74 -12.78 -0.09
C SER A 517 12.72 -13.93 -0.34
N GLN A 518 13.70 -14.08 0.54
CA GLN A 518 14.68 -15.18 0.50
C GLN A 518 14.32 -16.33 1.47
N ASP A 519 13.46 -16.09 2.46
CA ASP A 519 13.04 -17.11 3.43
C ASP A 519 11.57 -16.86 3.86
N PRO A 520 10.59 -17.60 3.31
CA PRO A 520 10.74 -18.54 2.18
C PRO A 520 11.11 -17.82 0.89
N LEU A 521 11.75 -18.53 -0.05
CA LEU A 521 12.08 -17.97 -1.37
C LEU A 521 10.78 -17.68 -2.12
N ARG A 522 10.49 -16.40 -2.34
CA ARG A 522 9.29 -15.94 -3.04
C ARG A 522 9.70 -15.07 -4.21
N VAL A 523 9.20 -15.40 -5.39
CA VAL A 523 9.64 -14.81 -6.66
C VAL A 523 8.42 -14.38 -7.46
N THR A 524 8.47 -13.16 -7.97
CA THR A 524 7.47 -12.62 -8.90
C THR A 524 8.08 -12.53 -10.28
N PHE A 525 7.36 -13.04 -11.29
CA PHE A 525 7.77 -13.03 -12.68
C PHE A 525 7.02 -11.91 -13.42
N SER A 526 7.74 -11.04 -14.12
CA SER A 526 7.12 -10.02 -14.97
C SER A 526 6.78 -10.60 -16.34
N HIS A 527 5.68 -10.13 -16.91
CA HIS A 527 5.16 -10.60 -18.20
C HIS A 527 5.45 -9.50 -19.23
N GLU A 528 6.63 -9.51 -19.85
CA GLU A 528 6.92 -8.60 -20.97
C GLU A 528 6.50 -9.20 -22.31
N LEU A 529 6.41 -10.52 -22.38
CA LEU A 529 5.83 -11.33 -23.44
C LEU A 529 5.09 -12.49 -22.77
N ASP A 530 3.85 -12.75 -23.14
CA ASP A 530 3.05 -13.83 -22.56
C ASP A 530 2.00 -14.35 -23.55
N SER A 531 2.03 -15.64 -23.88
CA SER A 531 1.08 -16.28 -24.82
C SER A 531 -0.34 -16.38 -24.30
N HIS A 532 -0.57 -16.18 -23.00
CA HIS A 532 -1.92 -16.11 -22.42
C HIS A 532 -2.47 -14.68 -22.34
N ASP A 533 -1.77 -13.68 -22.90
CA ASP A 533 -2.17 -12.27 -22.89
C ASP A 533 -2.34 -11.71 -21.46
N ALA A 534 -1.62 -12.27 -20.48
CA ALA A 534 -1.80 -11.95 -19.06
C ALA A 534 -0.76 -10.93 -18.54
N PHE A 535 -0.48 -9.86 -19.31
CA PHE A 535 0.51 -8.82 -18.98
C PHE A 535 0.29 -8.11 -17.64
N GLU A 536 -0.95 -8.07 -17.16
CA GLU A 536 -1.35 -7.43 -15.90
C GLU A 536 -1.51 -8.43 -14.74
N SER A 537 -1.32 -9.73 -15.00
CA SER A 537 -1.40 -10.76 -13.96
C SER A 537 -0.14 -10.75 -13.08
N ILE A 538 -0.31 -11.10 -11.80
CA ILE A 538 0.79 -11.23 -10.85
C ILE A 538 1.10 -12.72 -10.73
N ASP A 539 2.11 -13.19 -11.45
CA ASP A 539 2.64 -14.54 -11.31
C ASP A 539 3.69 -14.58 -10.19
N CYS A 540 3.31 -15.17 -9.05
CA CYS A 540 4.12 -15.22 -7.85
C CYS A 540 4.21 -16.65 -7.31
N GLY A 541 5.41 -17.22 -7.37
CA GLY A 541 5.73 -18.56 -6.88
C GLY A 541 6.48 -18.52 -5.55
N THR A 542 6.04 -19.34 -4.60
CA THR A 542 6.81 -19.64 -3.37
C THR A 542 7.54 -20.97 -3.55
N PHE A 543 8.86 -20.94 -3.45
CA PHE A 543 9.74 -22.07 -3.70
C PHE A 543 10.21 -22.72 -2.39
N VAL A 544 10.08 -24.04 -2.31
CA VAL A 544 10.54 -24.87 -1.20
C VAL A 544 11.46 -25.98 -1.73
N PRO A 545 12.70 -26.09 -1.25
CA PRO A 545 13.61 -27.15 -1.70
C PRO A 545 13.13 -28.53 -1.23
N LEU A 546 13.14 -29.51 -2.14
CA LEU A 546 12.79 -30.89 -1.87
C LEU A 546 14.04 -31.74 -1.55
N PRO A 547 13.90 -32.84 -0.77
CA PRO A 547 15.04 -33.69 -0.37
C PRO A 547 15.84 -34.32 -1.53
N ASN A 548 15.25 -34.40 -2.71
CA ASN A 548 15.88 -34.94 -3.92
C ASN A 548 16.64 -33.89 -4.75
N GLY A 549 16.66 -32.63 -4.30
CA GLY A 549 17.32 -31.51 -4.98
C GLY A 549 16.45 -30.77 -6.00
N ASP A 550 15.18 -31.16 -6.14
CA ASP A 550 14.19 -30.40 -6.92
C ASP A 550 13.59 -29.28 -6.06
N ASP A 551 12.95 -28.29 -6.69
CA ASP A 551 12.23 -27.20 -6.01
C ASP A 551 10.71 -27.39 -6.19
N LEU A 552 9.94 -27.31 -5.10
CA LEU A 552 8.48 -27.23 -5.14
C LEU A 552 8.07 -25.76 -5.18
N GLU A 553 7.45 -25.36 -6.27
CA GLU A 553 6.78 -24.08 -6.40
C GLU A 553 5.29 -24.22 -6.04
N MET A 554 4.82 -23.33 -5.20
CA MET A 554 3.40 -23.18 -4.87
C MET A 554 2.97 -21.75 -5.17
N GLY A 555 1.85 -21.62 -5.87
CA GLY A 555 1.30 -20.33 -6.24
C GLY A 555 -0.20 -20.42 -6.50
N SER A 556 -0.77 -19.33 -7.01
CA SER A 556 -2.15 -19.27 -7.43
C SER A 556 -2.22 -18.51 -8.73
N MET A 557 -2.81 -19.10 -9.77
CA MET A 557 -2.95 -18.48 -11.09
C MET A 557 -4.31 -18.79 -11.73
N PRO A 558 -4.77 -18.00 -12.72
CA PRO A 558 -5.95 -18.30 -13.49
C PRO A 558 -5.85 -19.66 -14.21
N ARG A 559 -6.98 -20.36 -14.32
CA ARG A 559 -7.13 -21.54 -15.18
C ARG A 559 -7.31 -21.07 -16.63
N TYR A 560 -6.24 -20.96 -17.41
CA TYR A 560 -6.33 -20.52 -18.81
C TYR A 560 -7.13 -21.47 -19.71
N ASP A 561 -7.20 -22.75 -19.33
CA ASP A 561 -8.06 -23.76 -19.95
C ASP A 561 -9.55 -23.61 -19.60
N LEU A 562 -9.88 -22.88 -18.52
CA LEU A 562 -11.23 -22.52 -18.10
C LEU A 562 -11.38 -20.99 -17.93
N PRO A 563 -11.41 -20.21 -19.03
CA PRO A 563 -11.50 -18.75 -18.96
C PRO A 563 -12.68 -18.28 -18.08
N GLY A 564 -12.39 -17.44 -17.09
CA GLY A 564 -13.36 -16.92 -16.13
C GLY A 564 -13.53 -17.74 -14.84
N ALA A 565 -12.82 -18.86 -14.70
CA ALA A 565 -12.68 -19.52 -13.40
C ALA A 565 -11.84 -18.65 -12.44
N PRO A 566 -12.12 -18.68 -11.12
CA PRO A 566 -11.27 -18.00 -10.15
C PRO A 566 -9.88 -18.63 -10.12
N ASP A 567 -8.89 -17.86 -9.70
CA ASP A 567 -7.52 -18.35 -9.50
C ASP A 567 -7.52 -19.62 -8.65
N LYS A 568 -6.69 -20.57 -9.06
CA LYS A 568 -6.55 -21.86 -8.41
C LYS A 568 -5.13 -22.02 -7.92
N GLU A 569 -5.02 -22.58 -6.73
CA GLU A 569 -3.74 -23.01 -6.19
C GLU A 569 -3.16 -24.13 -7.03
N TYR A 570 -1.88 -24.01 -7.36
CA TYR A 570 -1.12 -25.00 -8.09
C TYR A 570 0.13 -25.40 -7.33
N GLU A 571 0.64 -26.56 -7.69
CA GLU A 571 1.98 -27.03 -7.32
C GLU A 571 2.74 -27.42 -8.57
N GLU A 572 3.95 -26.88 -8.71
CA GLU A 572 4.92 -27.25 -9.73
C GLU A 572 6.17 -27.80 -9.08
N VAL A 573 6.69 -28.91 -9.60
CA VAL A 573 8.00 -29.43 -9.20
C VAL A 573 8.99 -29.11 -10.30
N TRP A 574 10.06 -28.40 -9.95
CA TRP A 574 11.08 -27.92 -10.86
C TRP A 574 12.40 -28.63 -10.62
N ARG A 575 13.07 -29.01 -11.70
CA ARG A 575 14.42 -29.58 -11.66
C ARG A 575 15.38 -28.68 -12.40
N GLU A 576 16.45 -28.30 -11.72
CA GLU A 576 17.58 -27.64 -12.36
C GLU A 576 18.38 -28.66 -13.18
N LEU A 577 18.67 -28.30 -14.43
CA LEU A 577 19.37 -29.11 -15.42
C LEU A 577 20.80 -28.61 -15.61
N PRO A 578 21.75 -29.52 -15.89
CA PRO A 578 23.08 -29.10 -16.30
C PRO A 578 23.04 -28.35 -17.62
N PHE A 579 23.95 -27.39 -17.80
CA PHE A 579 24.09 -26.68 -19.07
C PHE A 579 24.64 -27.61 -20.15
N LYS A 580 24.03 -27.57 -21.34
CA LYS A 580 24.55 -28.26 -22.53
C LYS A 580 25.83 -27.55 -22.99
N GLU A 581 26.89 -28.29 -23.29
CA GLU A 581 28.12 -27.71 -23.82
C GLU A 581 27.82 -26.92 -25.09
N GLY A 582 28.43 -25.73 -25.20
CA GLY A 582 28.29 -24.86 -26.37
C GLY A 582 29.49 -24.95 -27.32
N PRO A 583 29.49 -24.12 -28.37
CA PRO A 583 30.62 -23.90 -29.28
C PRO A 583 31.95 -23.58 -28.58
N GLU A 584 31.90 -23.00 -27.37
CA GLU A 584 33.07 -22.57 -26.59
C GLU A 584 33.88 -23.75 -26.03
N GLY A 585 33.30 -24.96 -26.03
CA GLY A 585 33.91 -26.19 -25.54
C GLY A 585 33.71 -26.41 -24.04
N PRO A 586 34.40 -27.42 -23.46
CA PRO A 586 34.13 -27.88 -22.11
C PRO A 586 34.49 -26.81 -21.05
N ASN A 587 33.61 -26.66 -20.05
CA ASN A 587 33.73 -25.72 -18.93
C ASN A 587 33.87 -24.23 -19.31
N LYS A 588 33.39 -23.85 -20.49
CA LYS A 588 33.28 -22.45 -20.93
C LYS A 588 31.86 -22.18 -21.37
N GLY A 589 31.33 -21.05 -20.96
CA GLY A 589 29.91 -20.76 -21.11
C GLY A 589 29.67 -19.34 -21.53
N LEU A 590 28.88 -19.16 -22.59
CA LEU A 590 28.33 -17.87 -22.96
C LEU A 590 26.83 -17.88 -22.71
N SER A 591 26.36 -16.91 -21.92
CA SER A 591 24.94 -16.79 -21.57
C SER A 591 24.48 -15.34 -21.70
N TRP A 592 23.32 -15.13 -22.30
CA TRP A 592 22.74 -13.80 -22.45
C TRP A 592 21.23 -13.86 -22.69
N ILE A 593 20.55 -12.77 -22.39
CA ILE A 593 19.16 -12.52 -22.78
C ILE A 593 19.11 -11.14 -23.43
N LEU A 594 18.51 -11.07 -24.62
CA LEU A 594 18.26 -9.84 -25.36
C LEU A 594 16.76 -9.65 -25.56
N GLU A 595 16.35 -8.39 -25.57
CA GLU A 595 14.98 -7.95 -25.83
C GLU A 595 14.97 -7.02 -27.02
N SER A 596 13.98 -7.10 -27.91
CA SER A 596 13.87 -6.19 -29.05
C SER A 596 13.86 -4.74 -28.60
N ASP A 597 14.63 -3.90 -29.30
CA ASP A 597 14.56 -2.45 -29.13
C ASP A 597 13.35 -1.93 -29.91
N ASP A 598 12.26 -1.70 -29.19
CA ASP A 598 11.00 -1.24 -29.79
C ASP A 598 11.00 0.29 -30.06
N GLY A 599 12.13 0.96 -29.80
CA GLY A 599 12.30 2.41 -29.96
C GLY A 599 11.64 3.23 -28.84
N ASP A 600 11.85 4.55 -28.89
CA ASP A 600 11.08 5.48 -28.07
C ASP A 600 9.68 5.58 -28.66
N LEU A 601 8.74 4.88 -28.03
CA LEU A 601 7.34 4.96 -28.42
C LEU A 601 6.82 6.34 -27.99
N ASP A 602 6.32 7.13 -28.93
CA ASP A 602 5.88 8.51 -28.69
C ASP A 602 4.93 8.61 -27.48
N ASN A 603 5.14 9.64 -26.65
CA ASN A 603 4.36 9.92 -25.43
C ASN A 603 2.96 10.51 -25.73
N GLU A 604 2.43 10.27 -26.92
CA GLU A 604 1.13 10.76 -27.36
C GLU A 604 0.05 9.68 -27.19
N GLU A 605 -1.21 10.10 -27.12
CA GLU A 605 -2.36 9.18 -27.07
C GLU A 605 -2.50 8.46 -28.42
N GLY A 606 -2.75 7.15 -28.36
CA GLY A 606 -2.89 6.35 -29.56
C GLY A 606 -2.53 4.89 -29.35
N GLU A 607 -2.70 4.12 -30.41
CA GLU A 607 -2.39 2.70 -30.46
C GLU A 607 -1.10 2.50 -31.25
N VAL A 608 -0.13 1.81 -30.67
CA VAL A 608 1.10 1.43 -31.36
C VAL A 608 1.26 -0.07 -31.31
N THR A 609 1.36 -0.67 -32.50
CA THR A 609 1.69 -2.09 -32.63
C THR A 609 3.21 -2.25 -32.71
N ILE A 610 3.76 -3.09 -31.84
CA ILE A 610 5.17 -3.46 -31.81
C ILE A 610 5.33 -4.97 -31.97
N THR A 611 6.49 -5.41 -32.43
CA THR A 611 6.85 -6.83 -32.44
C THR A 611 7.91 -7.07 -31.37
N LYS A 612 7.44 -7.49 -30.19
CA LYS A 612 8.27 -7.79 -29.04
C LYS A 612 8.97 -9.12 -29.25
N THR A 613 10.29 -9.16 -29.14
CA THR A 613 11.07 -10.38 -29.32
C THR A 613 12.06 -10.54 -28.17
N PHE A 614 12.01 -11.68 -27.47
CA PHE A 614 13.02 -12.09 -26.51
C PHE A 614 13.85 -13.21 -27.10
N ILE A 615 15.17 -13.06 -27.08
CA ILE A 615 16.09 -14.13 -27.47
C ILE A 615 17.07 -14.39 -26.31
N GLY A 616 17.26 -15.65 -25.96
CA GLY A 616 18.06 -16.07 -24.83
C GLY A 616 18.95 -17.23 -25.21
N ARG A 617 20.17 -17.21 -24.68
CA ARG A 617 21.13 -18.30 -24.82
C ARG A 617 21.71 -18.62 -23.45
N ILE A 618 21.74 -19.90 -23.11
CA ILE A 618 22.59 -20.44 -22.04
C ILE A 618 23.42 -21.55 -22.67
N TRP A 619 24.71 -21.25 -22.87
CA TRP A 619 25.69 -22.19 -23.41
C TRP A 619 25.22 -22.79 -24.74
N GLY A 620 25.05 -24.12 -24.82
CA GLY A 620 24.56 -24.84 -25.98
C GLY A 620 23.04 -24.87 -26.13
N THR A 621 22.27 -24.03 -25.43
CA THR A 621 20.81 -23.95 -25.59
C THR A 621 20.38 -22.53 -25.93
N TYR A 622 19.49 -22.41 -26.92
CA TYR A 622 18.98 -21.14 -27.43
C TYR A 622 17.45 -21.16 -27.52
N LEU A 623 16.82 -20.05 -27.12
CA LEU A 623 15.39 -19.78 -27.27
C LEU A 623 15.15 -18.42 -27.90
N ALA A 624 14.14 -18.34 -28.75
CA ALA A 624 13.59 -17.09 -29.26
C ALA A 624 12.07 -17.12 -29.17
N LEU A 625 11.48 -16.10 -28.57
CA LEU A 625 10.04 -15.86 -28.49
C LEU A 625 9.73 -14.52 -29.15
N SER A 626 8.67 -14.46 -29.97
CA SER A 626 8.18 -13.20 -30.53
C SER A 626 6.68 -13.11 -30.46
N GLN A 627 6.19 -11.92 -30.14
CA GLN A 627 4.78 -11.60 -30.02
C GLN A 627 4.50 -10.23 -30.62
N THR A 628 3.50 -10.15 -31.47
CA THR A 628 2.96 -8.86 -31.87
C THR A 628 2.10 -8.33 -30.73
N GLN A 629 2.46 -7.16 -30.21
CA GLN A 629 1.76 -6.51 -29.10
C GLN A 629 1.18 -5.18 -29.55
N THR A 630 -0.04 -4.93 -29.14
CA THR A 630 -0.71 -3.64 -29.28
C THR A 630 -0.63 -2.91 -27.95
N HIS A 631 0.03 -1.75 -27.96
CA HIS A 631 0.15 -0.85 -26.80
C HIS A 631 -0.82 0.32 -27.01
N THR A 632 -1.91 0.32 -26.26
CA THR A 632 -2.93 1.37 -26.31
C THR A 632 -2.65 2.37 -25.21
N ARG A 633 -2.33 3.61 -25.60
CA ARG A 633 -2.07 4.74 -24.71
C ARG A 633 -3.27 5.65 -24.62
N GLU A 634 -3.87 5.72 -23.44
CA GLU A 634 -5.04 6.55 -23.17
C GLU A 634 -4.72 7.46 -21.98
N LYS A 635 -5.07 8.75 -22.04
CA LYS A 635 -5.04 9.56 -20.82
C LYS A 635 -6.13 9.07 -19.89
N SER A 636 -5.70 8.66 -18.71
CA SER A 636 -6.59 8.48 -17.58
C SER A 636 -7.34 9.79 -17.29
N PRO A 637 -8.49 9.72 -16.60
CA PRO A 637 -9.22 10.89 -16.14
C PRO A 637 -8.40 11.86 -15.26
N SER A 638 -7.26 11.44 -14.70
CA SER A 638 -6.32 12.30 -13.95
C SER A 638 -5.34 13.06 -14.84
N GLY A 639 -5.32 12.80 -16.15
CA GLY A 639 -4.41 13.40 -17.13
C GLY A 639 -3.11 12.61 -17.35
N ASP A 640 -2.90 11.50 -16.63
CA ASP A 640 -1.74 10.63 -16.78
C ASP A 640 -1.95 9.64 -17.93
N LEU A 641 -0.93 9.43 -18.76
CA LEU A 641 -0.98 8.41 -19.82
C LEU A 641 -0.89 7.00 -19.21
N VAL A 642 -1.89 6.15 -19.47
CA VAL A 642 -1.91 4.73 -19.10
C VAL A 642 -1.67 3.90 -20.35
N VAL A 643 -0.79 2.89 -20.26
CA VAL A 643 -0.49 1.97 -21.36
C VAL A 643 -1.15 0.62 -21.07
N LYS A 644 -2.12 0.22 -21.89
CA LYS A 644 -2.66 -1.14 -21.91
C LYS A 644 -1.93 -1.95 -22.96
N LYS A 645 -1.53 -3.17 -22.62
CA LYS A 645 -0.88 -4.11 -23.56
C LYS A 645 -1.86 -5.23 -23.89
N SER A 646 -1.93 -5.59 -25.16
CA SER A 646 -2.56 -6.83 -25.62
C SER A 646 -1.63 -7.52 -26.60
N GLY A 647 -1.63 -8.85 -26.60
CA GLY A 647 -0.66 -9.68 -27.29
C GLY A 647 -1.36 -10.68 -28.20
N ALA A 648 -0.88 -10.80 -29.43
CA ALA A 648 -1.29 -11.86 -30.35
C ALA A 648 -0.62 -13.20 -29.96
N ASP A 649 -0.87 -14.24 -30.76
CA ASP A 649 -0.21 -15.54 -30.61
C ASP A 649 1.33 -15.41 -30.65
N VAL A 650 1.99 -16.17 -29.79
CA VAL A 650 3.46 -16.20 -29.71
C VAL A 650 4.02 -17.14 -30.77
N SER A 651 5.10 -16.73 -31.41
CA SER A 651 5.97 -17.62 -32.20
C SER A 651 7.24 -17.93 -31.42
N ALA A 652 7.67 -19.18 -31.44
CA ALA A 652 8.81 -19.67 -30.67
C ALA A 652 9.77 -20.49 -31.54
N ARG A 653 11.06 -20.37 -31.24
CA ARG A 653 12.15 -21.17 -31.81
C ARG A 653 13.05 -21.66 -30.68
N ARG A 654 13.42 -22.94 -30.69
CA ARG A 654 14.39 -23.54 -29.77
C ARG A 654 15.46 -24.26 -30.57
N GLU A 655 16.71 -23.96 -30.27
CA GLU A 655 17.86 -24.60 -30.91
C GLU A 655 18.82 -25.11 -29.84
N GLU A 656 19.50 -26.21 -30.16
CA GLU A 656 20.48 -26.81 -29.27
C GLU A 656 21.76 -27.15 -30.02
N TRP A 657 22.89 -26.98 -29.33
CA TRP A 657 24.21 -27.29 -29.82
C TRP A 657 24.53 -28.78 -29.61
N GLU A 658 25.01 -29.43 -30.68
CA GLU A 658 25.63 -30.76 -30.62
C GLU A 658 26.99 -30.71 -31.32
N SER A 659 27.05 -31.12 -32.59
CA SER A 659 28.19 -30.84 -33.49
C SER A 659 28.02 -29.55 -34.30
N GLY A 660 27.00 -28.77 -33.95
CA GLY A 660 26.44 -27.62 -34.65
C GLY A 660 25.10 -27.23 -34.00
N TRP A 661 24.58 -26.04 -34.29
CA TRP A 661 23.24 -25.65 -33.86
C TRP A 661 22.20 -26.42 -34.68
N ASN A 662 21.24 -27.05 -33.98
CA ASN A 662 20.13 -27.77 -34.59
C ASN A 662 18.80 -27.25 -34.04
N GLU A 663 17.82 -27.07 -34.93
CA GLU A 663 16.47 -26.67 -34.55
C GLU A 663 15.73 -27.84 -33.89
N LYS A 664 15.23 -27.61 -32.66
CA LYS A 664 14.38 -28.55 -31.93
C LYS A 664 12.90 -28.21 -32.11
N TYR A 665 12.56 -26.91 -32.01
CA TYR A 665 11.20 -26.41 -32.21
C TYR A 665 11.21 -25.14 -33.07
N SER A 666 10.19 -25.02 -33.92
CA SER A 666 9.85 -23.83 -34.67
C SER A 666 8.32 -23.82 -34.82
N VAL A 667 7.65 -23.05 -33.97
CA VAL A 667 6.19 -23.10 -33.76
C VAL A 667 5.62 -21.69 -33.77
N GLY A 668 4.50 -21.48 -34.46
CA GLY A 668 3.84 -20.18 -34.63
C GLY A 668 4.10 -19.55 -35.99
N GLU A 669 3.26 -18.58 -36.37
CA GLU A 669 3.22 -18.00 -37.73
C GLU A 669 4.53 -17.32 -38.14
N ALA A 670 5.23 -16.69 -37.20
CA ALA A 670 6.48 -15.95 -37.44
C ALA A 670 7.75 -16.74 -37.07
N ALA A 671 7.65 -18.03 -36.74
CA ALA A 671 8.80 -18.82 -36.24
C ALA A 671 9.97 -18.93 -37.24
N GLY A 672 9.66 -18.95 -38.54
CA GLY A 672 10.67 -18.95 -39.60
C GLY A 672 11.44 -17.63 -39.75
N ALA A 673 10.92 -16.53 -39.21
CA ALA A 673 11.54 -15.21 -39.23
C ALA A 673 12.29 -14.87 -37.93
N LEU A 674 12.20 -15.72 -36.90
CA LEU A 674 12.94 -15.55 -35.65
C LEU A 674 14.44 -15.72 -35.88
N PRO A 675 15.29 -14.95 -35.17
CA PRO A 675 16.73 -15.11 -35.28
C PRO A 675 17.17 -16.53 -34.93
N SER A 676 18.15 -17.05 -35.68
CA SER A 676 18.65 -18.41 -35.56
C SER A 676 20.16 -18.44 -35.33
N MET A 677 20.59 -19.25 -34.36
CA MET A 677 22.00 -19.51 -34.08
C MET A 677 22.67 -20.38 -35.17
N VAL A 678 21.87 -21.09 -35.98
CA VAL A 678 22.38 -21.83 -37.15
C VAL A 678 23.04 -20.90 -38.17
N VAL A 679 22.51 -19.68 -38.32
CA VAL A 679 23.07 -18.63 -39.18
C VAL A 679 24.26 -17.93 -38.49
N GLY A 680 24.24 -17.89 -37.16
CA GLY A 680 25.24 -17.20 -36.34
C GLY A 680 24.91 -15.71 -36.17
N PHE A 681 25.51 -15.10 -35.14
CA PHE A 681 25.39 -13.67 -34.85
C PHE A 681 26.75 -12.99 -34.88
N ASP A 682 26.83 -11.83 -35.52
CA ASP A 682 28.07 -11.07 -35.65
C ASP A 682 28.49 -10.50 -34.29
N ALA A 683 29.78 -10.68 -33.95
CA ALA A 683 30.36 -10.22 -32.69
C ALA A 683 29.63 -10.73 -31.44
N GLU A 684 28.99 -11.91 -31.52
CA GLU A 684 28.28 -12.51 -30.39
C GLU A 684 29.20 -12.62 -29.16
N GLY A 685 28.75 -12.04 -28.05
CA GLY A 685 29.52 -12.05 -26.82
C GLY A 685 30.78 -11.18 -26.86
N GLU A 686 30.90 -10.25 -27.81
CA GLU A 686 31.96 -9.24 -27.85
C GLU A 686 31.38 -7.81 -27.72
N GLY A 687 32.24 -6.85 -27.34
CA GLY A 687 31.86 -5.44 -27.27
C GLY A 687 30.58 -5.16 -26.46
N SER A 688 29.61 -4.52 -27.11
CA SER A 688 28.34 -4.10 -26.51
C SER A 688 27.50 -5.25 -25.94
N TRP A 689 27.64 -6.47 -26.46
CA TRP A 689 26.94 -7.66 -25.92
C TRP A 689 27.24 -7.90 -24.44
N LYS A 690 28.42 -7.48 -23.96
CA LYS A 690 28.85 -7.71 -22.56
C LYS A 690 28.22 -6.74 -21.57
N VAL A 691 27.49 -5.73 -22.03
CA VAL A 691 27.05 -4.60 -21.20
C VAL A 691 25.52 -4.54 -21.19
N PRO A 692 24.87 -4.95 -20.09
CA PRO A 692 23.42 -4.80 -19.95
C PRO A 692 22.98 -3.34 -20.14
N GLY A 693 21.98 -3.14 -21.00
CA GLY A 693 21.44 -1.84 -21.41
C GLY A 693 21.96 -1.34 -22.76
N GLU A 694 23.09 -1.86 -23.25
CA GLU A 694 23.59 -1.50 -24.58
C GLU A 694 22.77 -2.15 -25.71
N LYS A 695 22.79 -1.50 -26.87
CA LYS A 695 22.11 -2.00 -28.07
C LYS A 695 23.07 -2.84 -28.92
N VAL A 696 22.57 -3.95 -29.44
CA VAL A 696 23.26 -4.86 -30.35
C VAL A 696 22.39 -5.13 -31.58
N GLU A 697 23.03 -5.37 -32.71
CA GLU A 697 22.32 -5.72 -33.94
C GLU A 697 22.41 -7.23 -34.15
N VAL A 698 21.26 -7.88 -34.27
CA VAL A 698 21.14 -9.31 -34.52
C VAL A 698 20.31 -9.48 -35.79
N GLN A 699 20.96 -9.95 -36.86
CA GLN A 699 20.34 -10.23 -38.15
C GLN A 699 19.49 -9.06 -38.68
N GLY A 700 20.01 -7.83 -38.56
CA GLY A 700 19.36 -6.60 -39.06
C GLY A 700 18.29 -6.01 -38.15
N LYS A 701 18.05 -6.57 -36.95
CA LYS A 701 17.15 -6.00 -35.94
C LYS A 701 17.95 -5.61 -34.70
N THR A 702 17.60 -4.47 -34.12
CA THR A 702 18.24 -3.97 -32.89
C THR A 702 17.62 -4.61 -31.66
N TYR A 703 18.46 -5.03 -30.72
CA TYR A 703 18.09 -5.57 -29.43
C TYR A 703 18.83 -4.85 -28.31
N VAL A 704 18.21 -4.77 -27.14
CA VAL A 704 18.82 -4.32 -25.90
C VAL A 704 19.33 -5.54 -25.14
N VAL A 705 20.59 -5.50 -24.71
CA VAL A 705 21.17 -6.53 -23.84
C VAL A 705 20.52 -6.43 -22.46
N ARG A 706 19.75 -7.44 -22.05
CA ARG A 706 19.10 -7.46 -20.73
C ARG A 706 19.97 -8.12 -19.68
N ALA A 707 20.60 -9.21 -20.04
CA ALA A 707 21.54 -9.91 -19.18
C ALA A 707 22.68 -10.52 -20.00
N PHE A 708 23.86 -10.58 -19.40
CA PHE A 708 25.05 -11.20 -19.99
C PHE A 708 25.90 -11.83 -18.88
N GLU A 709 26.40 -13.02 -19.14
CA GLU A 709 27.37 -13.74 -18.34
C GLU A 709 28.31 -14.56 -19.25
N GLN A 710 29.61 -14.53 -18.93
CA GLN A 710 30.62 -15.33 -19.61
C GLN A 710 31.49 -15.99 -18.54
N ILE A 711 31.61 -17.32 -18.62
CA ILE A 711 32.41 -18.17 -17.72
C ILE A 711 33.59 -18.75 -18.48
#